data_AF-A0A975EJH6-F1
#
_entry.id   AF-A0A975EJH6-F1
#
_cell.length_a   1.000
_cell.length_b   1.000
_cell.length_c   1.000
_cell.angle_alpha   90.00
_cell.angle_beta   90.00
_cell.angle_gamma   90.00
#
_symmetry.space_group_name_H-M   'P 1'
#
loop_
_entity.id
_entity.type
_entity.pdbx_description
1 polymer ?
#
loop_
_entity_poly.entity_id
_entity_poly.type
_entity_poly.pdbx_seq_one_letter_code
_entity_poly.pdbx_strand_id
1 'polypeptide(L)'
;MASARKVAAVSGSHDLNFPEGFLFGTANADHQVEAHDPLHEDVWDLWERCQGLTPRGKATDFWNRYEEDIAAAAAMGCKLFRFSVAWARVEPENGAFDADALAHYAKLADCVRSRGMKVMLTLHHFVWPVWLERDHGGMIGAGFPDLFARYADKVAEAFGEKIDWWITFNEPSQLTFGYIKPWWQSRYYMPPGLPRGSHVDAEAEAVGKLVPNLFLAHARARAAIRARRPEAQVGVNPLVTGFPTWLQMLLDWGACHRGMAEALFKFTTKGALVSERGDVDLVIGGITMGDETRFEASDPYLRTGKAVLVRDGYGGGGLASLAGKRVGVIAIGNQPQAWKRDLPADARKQLFRDYDEARSSLGRGEVDALYGDAFFLCPPELENRSRFRFLETCLSEEHYVVLAPHGHARLLDQVDLAIRDFLDDLQGYCDVSWLSEPKEIIGSPPRPVSLHEVFSGTDSLSENLTSARSLRRIRRRGEIRIGIRTDAPGLSEQCTSEGLELRLARRIAARLFGDGSRLHIVPIAPGDRFGELESKSSWLNWAWRFWGTTCLIANSNWWYLGMAGKLARELCPEEAVGGQDFIGLDYYWGLPTHRLHRFRLLEDAAHGRFLRAPVWPRGLFHALRRFHRWFPGKDLLVVENGCPPSAGGVSRSDYMRAHLTEVSRAISAGIPVRAFNWWSITSNREWGHPFDPNTDFGLLHVDLEGDEGLTRRPSAEADLYRRIIAGGVR
;
A
#
# COMPACT_ATOMS: atom_id res chain seq x y z
N MET A 1 -4.67 -30.84 28.70
CA MET A 1 -5.36 -31.89 27.90
C MET A 1 -6.86 -31.64 27.71
N ALA A 2 -7.32 -30.42 27.40
CA ALA A 2 -8.75 -30.17 27.11
C ALA A 2 -9.00 -28.90 26.26
N SER A 3 -8.24 -28.68 25.18
CA SER A 3 -8.49 -27.55 24.26
C SER A 3 -8.20 -27.84 22.78
N ALA A 4 -8.21 -29.12 22.36
CA ALA A 4 -7.92 -29.53 20.99
C ALA A 4 -9.11 -30.15 20.22
N ARG A 5 -10.35 -30.00 20.71
CA ARG A 5 -11.55 -30.53 20.04
C ARG A 5 -12.67 -29.50 20.02
N LYS A 6 -12.74 -28.73 18.92
CA LYS A 6 -13.98 -28.20 18.28
C LYS A 6 -13.62 -27.28 17.12
N VAL A 7 -12.93 -27.82 16.11
CA VAL A 7 -13.28 -27.48 14.73
C VAL A 7 -14.39 -28.46 14.40
N ALA A 8 -15.59 -27.96 14.11
CA ALA A 8 -16.72 -28.79 13.73
C ALA A 8 -16.28 -29.70 12.57
N ALA A 9 -16.31 -31.01 12.81
CA ALA A 9 -16.20 -32.00 11.77
C ALA A 9 -17.31 -31.70 10.75
N VAL A 10 -16.92 -31.22 9.56
CA VAL A 10 -17.76 -31.27 8.38
C VAL A 10 -17.74 -32.73 7.93
N SER A 11 -18.43 -33.59 8.68
CA SER A 11 -18.63 -34.99 8.34
C SER A 11 -19.76 -35.09 7.32
N GLY A 12 -19.42 -34.81 6.07
CA GLY A 12 -20.01 -35.50 4.93
C GLY A 12 -18.83 -36.07 4.16
N SER A 13 -18.61 -37.39 4.26
CA SER A 13 -17.62 -38.10 3.46
C SER A 13 -18.07 -38.07 2.00
N HIS A 14 -17.79 -36.96 1.33
CA HIS A 14 -17.76 -36.95 -0.13
C HIS A 14 -16.39 -37.50 -0.51
N ASP A 15 -16.38 -38.72 -1.02
CA ASP A 15 -15.20 -39.34 -1.60
C ASP A 15 -14.63 -38.43 -2.71
N LEU A 16 -13.30 -38.38 -2.82
CA LEU A 16 -12.58 -37.62 -3.85
C LEU A 16 -12.72 -38.30 -5.23
N ASN A 17 -13.92 -38.24 -5.80
CA ASN A 17 -14.23 -38.80 -7.10
C ASN A 17 -14.21 -37.71 -8.17
N PHE A 18 -13.27 -37.84 -9.11
CA PHE A 18 -13.15 -36.95 -10.27
C PHE A 18 -13.46 -37.72 -11.55
N PRO A 19 -14.10 -37.09 -12.54
CA PRO A 19 -14.43 -37.74 -13.80
C PRO A 19 -13.16 -38.08 -14.58
N GLU A 20 -13.25 -39.10 -15.45
CA GLU A 20 -12.19 -39.40 -16.39
C GLU A 20 -11.86 -38.16 -17.24
N GLY A 21 -10.57 -37.89 -17.42
CA GLY A 21 -10.10 -36.72 -18.15
C GLY A 21 -10.09 -35.40 -17.33
N PHE A 22 -10.44 -35.42 -16.03
CA PHE A 22 -10.22 -34.26 -15.17
C PHE A 22 -8.72 -33.91 -15.07
N LEU A 23 -8.40 -32.63 -15.20
CA LEU A 23 -7.02 -32.17 -15.31
C LEU A 23 -6.51 -31.65 -13.97
N PHE A 24 -5.69 -32.47 -13.31
CA PHE A 24 -4.85 -32.01 -12.22
C PHE A 24 -3.56 -31.41 -12.76
N GLY A 25 -3.11 -30.32 -12.17
CA GLY A 25 -1.88 -29.67 -12.58
C GLY A 25 -1.23 -28.85 -11.48
N THR A 26 -0.15 -28.18 -11.87
CA THR A 26 0.60 -27.25 -11.02
C THR A 26 0.88 -25.97 -11.79
N ALA A 27 1.17 -24.89 -11.07
CA ALA A 27 1.44 -23.59 -11.64
C ALA A 27 2.73 -22.95 -11.09
N ASN A 28 3.29 -22.05 -11.91
CA ASN A 28 4.47 -21.24 -11.65
C ASN A 28 4.22 -19.81 -12.20
N ALA A 29 5.02 -18.84 -11.77
CA ALA A 29 5.08 -17.49 -12.33
C ALA A 29 6.53 -17.09 -12.60
N ASP A 30 6.80 -16.57 -13.80
CA ASP A 30 8.14 -16.24 -14.31
C ASP A 30 8.98 -15.47 -13.29
N HIS A 31 8.55 -14.28 -12.85
CA HIS A 31 9.30 -13.47 -11.87
C HIS A 31 9.58 -14.20 -10.55
N GLN A 32 8.70 -15.11 -10.13
CA GLN A 32 8.81 -15.83 -8.85
C GLN A 32 9.73 -17.06 -8.92
N VAL A 33 9.98 -17.62 -10.11
CA VAL A 33 10.74 -18.87 -10.29
C VAL A 33 11.97 -18.76 -11.20
N GLU A 34 12.00 -17.79 -12.11
CA GLU A 34 13.14 -17.53 -12.99
C GLU A 34 14.18 -16.64 -12.29
N ALA A 35 15.46 -16.88 -12.58
CA ALA A 35 16.53 -16.06 -12.07
C ALA A 35 16.48 -14.63 -12.64
N HIS A 36 16.91 -13.66 -11.82
CA HIS A 36 17.13 -12.27 -12.24
C HIS A 36 18.12 -12.19 -13.39
N ASP A 37 17.76 -11.38 -14.37
CA ASP A 37 18.60 -11.06 -15.52
C ASP A 37 18.70 -9.54 -15.66
N PRO A 38 19.87 -8.94 -15.40
CA PRO A 38 20.08 -7.50 -15.50
C PRO A 38 19.82 -6.90 -16.88
N LEU A 39 19.79 -7.70 -17.95
CA LEU A 39 19.49 -7.23 -19.30
C LEU A 39 17.98 -7.20 -19.58
N HIS A 40 17.18 -7.88 -18.77
CA HIS A 40 15.76 -8.11 -19.00
C HIS A 40 14.94 -7.81 -17.74
N GLU A 41 15.27 -6.70 -17.08
CA GLU A 41 14.56 -6.30 -15.86
C GLU A 41 13.11 -5.94 -16.16
N ASP A 42 12.23 -6.36 -15.26
CA ASP A 42 10.84 -5.96 -15.26
C ASP A 42 10.57 -4.87 -14.21
N VAL A 43 9.35 -4.34 -14.20
CA VAL A 43 8.94 -3.32 -13.22
C VAL A 43 9.01 -3.81 -11.77
N TRP A 44 8.92 -5.11 -11.52
CA TRP A 44 8.92 -5.65 -10.17
C TRP A 44 10.34 -5.73 -9.62
N ASP A 45 11.33 -6.06 -10.46
CA ASP A 45 12.76 -5.93 -10.10
C ASP A 45 13.11 -4.51 -9.64
N LEU A 46 12.62 -3.50 -10.37
CA LEU A 46 12.78 -2.10 -9.98
C LEU A 46 12.04 -1.80 -8.68
N TRP A 47 10.80 -2.26 -8.57
CA TRP A 47 9.98 -2.07 -7.37
C TRP A 47 10.64 -2.63 -6.11
N GLU A 48 11.14 -3.87 -6.17
CA GLU A 48 11.84 -4.52 -5.07
C GLU A 48 13.02 -3.68 -4.59
N ARG A 49 13.84 -3.17 -5.52
CA ARG A 49 14.96 -2.28 -5.19
C ARG A 49 14.50 -0.96 -4.59
N CYS A 50 13.50 -0.31 -5.20
CA CYS A 50 12.99 1.00 -4.75
C CYS A 50 12.30 0.94 -3.39
N GLN A 51 11.73 -0.21 -3.03
CA GLN A 51 11.02 -0.42 -1.78
C GLN A 51 11.88 -1.10 -0.70
N GLY A 52 13.10 -1.52 -1.02
CA GLY A 52 13.97 -2.28 -0.12
C GLY A 52 13.40 -3.64 0.25
N LEU A 53 12.75 -4.31 -0.71
CA LEU A 53 12.21 -5.66 -0.56
C LEU A 53 13.28 -6.72 -0.89
N THR A 54 12.98 -7.98 -0.59
CA THR A 54 13.85 -9.11 -0.93
C THR A 54 13.92 -9.24 -2.46
N PRO A 55 15.09 -9.10 -3.10
CA PRO A 55 15.19 -9.28 -4.55
C PRO A 55 14.94 -10.73 -4.96
N ARG A 56 14.36 -10.97 -6.15
CA ARG A 56 14.14 -12.35 -6.64
C ARG A 56 15.41 -13.22 -6.71
N GLY A 57 16.57 -12.62 -7.00
CA GLY A 57 17.85 -13.33 -7.05
C GLY A 57 17.82 -14.50 -8.05
N LYS A 58 18.30 -15.69 -7.65
CA LYS A 58 18.23 -16.90 -8.50
C LYS A 58 16.84 -17.55 -8.54
N ALA A 59 15.93 -17.18 -7.63
CA ALA A 59 14.69 -17.90 -7.39
C ALA A 59 14.92 -19.43 -7.37
N THR A 60 14.19 -20.22 -8.17
CA THR A 60 14.45 -21.65 -8.36
C THR A 60 15.23 -21.97 -9.65
N ASP A 61 15.68 -20.94 -10.37
CA ASP A 61 16.36 -21.03 -11.66
C ASP A 61 15.54 -21.83 -12.71
N PHE A 62 14.22 -21.61 -12.71
CA PHE A 62 13.30 -22.34 -13.59
C PHE A 62 13.63 -22.17 -15.08
N TRP A 63 14.15 -21.00 -15.48
CA TRP A 63 14.61 -20.74 -16.86
C TRP A 63 15.59 -21.83 -17.35
N ASN A 64 16.53 -22.27 -16.51
CA ASN A 64 17.52 -23.28 -16.89
C ASN A 64 17.13 -24.72 -16.49
N ARG A 65 16.10 -24.88 -15.66
CA ARG A 65 15.79 -26.14 -14.96
C ARG A 65 14.34 -26.58 -15.11
N TYR A 66 13.60 -26.02 -16.05
CA TYR A 66 12.18 -26.30 -16.24
C TYR A 66 11.89 -27.79 -16.49
N GLU A 67 12.83 -28.53 -17.10
CA GLU A 67 12.66 -29.97 -17.34
C GLU A 67 12.50 -30.79 -16.05
N GLU A 68 13.19 -30.39 -14.96
CA GLU A 68 13.11 -31.07 -13.67
C GLU A 68 11.72 -30.90 -13.04
N ASP A 69 11.23 -29.65 -13.03
CA ASP A 69 9.95 -29.28 -12.42
C ASP A 69 8.79 -29.89 -13.23
N ILE A 70 8.86 -29.87 -14.57
CA ILE A 70 7.87 -30.50 -15.46
C ILE A 70 7.89 -32.03 -15.31
N ALA A 71 9.08 -32.64 -15.20
CA ALA A 71 9.18 -34.08 -14.98
C ALA A 71 8.58 -34.49 -13.62
N ALA A 72 8.80 -33.69 -12.57
CA ALA A 72 8.23 -33.94 -11.26
C ALA A 72 6.69 -33.80 -11.26
N ALA A 73 6.14 -32.78 -11.93
CA ALA A 73 4.71 -32.64 -12.10
C ALA A 73 4.10 -33.85 -12.83
N ALA A 74 4.72 -34.31 -13.91
CA ALA A 74 4.30 -35.50 -14.64
C ALA A 74 4.40 -36.77 -13.79
N ALA A 75 5.44 -36.91 -12.96
CA ALA A 75 5.62 -38.05 -12.06
C ALA A 75 4.56 -38.10 -10.94
N MET A 76 4.00 -36.96 -10.54
CA MET A 76 2.83 -36.90 -9.65
C MET A 76 1.52 -37.29 -10.35
N GLY A 77 1.53 -37.45 -11.68
CA GLY A 77 0.35 -37.79 -12.48
C GLY A 77 -0.41 -36.57 -13.02
N CYS A 78 0.17 -35.36 -12.91
CA CYS A 78 -0.44 -34.16 -13.49
C CYS A 78 -0.66 -34.32 -15.00
N LYS A 79 -1.74 -33.72 -15.50
CA LYS A 79 -2.13 -33.66 -16.92
C LYS A 79 -2.21 -32.24 -17.46
N LEU A 80 -1.86 -31.27 -16.62
CA LEU A 80 -1.82 -29.84 -16.93
C LEU A 80 -0.59 -29.23 -16.25
N PHE A 81 0.09 -28.34 -16.96
CA PHE A 81 1.15 -27.52 -16.39
C PHE A 81 0.95 -26.07 -16.82
N ARG A 82 0.96 -25.15 -15.86
CA ARG A 82 0.80 -23.72 -16.09
C ARG A 82 2.11 -22.98 -15.84
N PHE A 83 2.48 -22.11 -16.76
CA PHE A 83 3.59 -21.16 -16.60
C PHE A 83 3.24 -19.80 -17.23
N SER A 84 4.01 -18.76 -16.93
CA SER A 84 3.91 -17.45 -17.55
C SER A 84 5.13 -17.13 -18.42
N VAL A 85 4.94 -16.21 -19.37
CA VAL A 85 6.01 -15.67 -20.22
C VAL A 85 6.43 -14.32 -19.65
N ALA A 86 7.72 -14.15 -19.37
CA ALA A 86 8.26 -12.86 -18.97
C ALA A 86 8.26 -11.90 -20.16
N TRP A 87 7.30 -10.96 -20.19
CA TRP A 87 7.18 -9.96 -21.26
C TRP A 87 8.49 -9.16 -21.42
N ALA A 88 9.15 -8.80 -20.32
CA ALA A 88 10.44 -8.09 -20.33
C ALA A 88 11.57 -8.86 -21.02
N ARG A 89 11.53 -10.20 -21.03
CA ARG A 89 12.51 -11.04 -21.74
C ARG A 89 12.22 -11.12 -23.24
N VAL A 90 10.95 -11.26 -23.63
CA VAL A 90 10.57 -11.48 -25.03
C VAL A 90 10.40 -10.20 -25.82
N GLU A 91 10.20 -9.06 -25.16
CA GLU A 91 10.20 -7.72 -25.77
C GLU A 91 11.01 -6.74 -24.89
N PRO A 92 12.36 -6.82 -24.93
CA PRO A 92 13.23 -6.01 -24.07
C PRO A 92 13.14 -4.51 -24.35
N GLU A 93 12.85 -4.14 -25.61
CA GLU A 93 12.56 -2.77 -26.03
C GLU A 93 11.27 -2.73 -26.86
N ASN A 94 10.58 -1.59 -26.87
CA ASN A 94 9.31 -1.44 -27.58
C ASN A 94 9.41 -1.84 -29.06
N GLY A 95 8.75 -2.96 -29.41
CA GLY A 95 8.71 -3.51 -30.77
C GLY A 95 9.91 -4.36 -31.17
N ALA A 96 10.94 -4.49 -30.31
CA ALA A 96 12.08 -5.37 -30.53
C ALA A 96 11.85 -6.70 -29.79
N PHE A 97 11.42 -7.72 -30.52
CA PHE A 97 11.17 -9.04 -29.95
C PHE A 97 12.41 -9.92 -29.99
N ASP A 98 12.74 -10.56 -28.87
CA ASP A 98 13.82 -11.53 -28.77
C ASP A 98 13.34 -12.91 -29.26
N ALA A 99 13.86 -13.33 -30.40
CA ALA A 99 13.51 -14.60 -31.02
C ALA A 99 14.02 -15.82 -30.23
N ASP A 100 15.17 -15.70 -29.56
CA ASP A 100 15.76 -16.79 -28.77
C ASP A 100 14.96 -16.99 -27.47
N ALA A 101 14.52 -15.90 -26.82
CA ALA A 101 13.65 -15.97 -25.66
C ALA A 101 12.28 -16.59 -26.01
N LEU A 102 11.67 -16.18 -27.13
CA LEU A 102 10.44 -16.80 -27.62
C LEU A 102 10.63 -18.29 -27.95
N ALA A 103 11.74 -18.65 -28.60
CA ALA A 103 12.06 -20.03 -28.92
C ALA A 103 12.32 -20.87 -27.65
N HIS A 104 12.91 -20.28 -26.61
CA HIS A 104 13.10 -20.92 -25.31
C HIS A 104 11.76 -21.30 -24.68
N TYR A 105 10.82 -20.37 -24.54
CA TYR A 105 9.50 -20.69 -23.99
C TYR A 105 8.69 -21.66 -24.87
N ALA A 106 8.87 -21.62 -26.19
CA ALA A 106 8.27 -22.62 -27.08
C ALA A 106 8.81 -24.03 -26.82
N LYS A 107 10.12 -24.19 -26.54
CA LYS A 107 10.74 -25.46 -26.10
C LYS A 107 10.20 -25.92 -24.75
N LEU A 108 9.97 -24.99 -23.82
CA LEU A 108 9.33 -25.29 -22.53
C LEU A 108 7.93 -25.88 -22.75
N ALA A 109 7.12 -25.26 -23.60
CA ALA A 109 5.81 -25.80 -23.97
C ALA A 109 5.92 -27.20 -24.61
N ASP A 110 6.91 -27.44 -25.47
CA ASP A 110 7.17 -28.77 -26.04
C ASP A 110 7.58 -29.80 -24.97
N CYS A 111 8.35 -29.38 -23.95
CA CYS A 111 8.71 -30.23 -22.82
C CYS A 111 7.46 -30.69 -22.05
N VAL A 112 6.53 -29.77 -21.74
CA VAL A 112 5.24 -30.11 -21.11
C VAL A 112 4.47 -31.13 -21.94
N ARG A 113 4.35 -30.89 -23.25
CA ARG A 113 3.61 -31.78 -24.17
C ARG A 113 4.26 -33.15 -24.33
N SER A 114 5.59 -33.21 -24.34
CA SER A 114 6.35 -34.47 -24.43
C SER A 114 6.09 -35.41 -23.25
N ARG A 115 5.66 -34.85 -22.11
CA ARG A 115 5.26 -35.61 -20.91
C ARG A 115 3.77 -35.95 -20.88
N GLY A 116 3.03 -35.69 -21.98
CA GLY A 116 1.60 -35.97 -22.09
C GLY A 116 0.73 -35.06 -21.23
N MET A 117 1.22 -33.87 -20.90
CA MET A 117 0.47 -32.83 -20.20
C MET A 117 0.02 -31.75 -21.19
N LYS A 118 -1.10 -31.11 -20.87
CA LYS A 118 -1.58 -29.93 -21.58
C LYS A 118 -0.92 -28.65 -21.06
N VAL A 119 -0.89 -27.63 -21.90
CA VAL A 119 -0.19 -26.37 -21.60
C VAL A 119 -1.18 -25.25 -21.32
N MET A 120 -1.03 -24.59 -20.17
CA MET A 120 -1.73 -23.35 -19.84
C MET A 120 -0.72 -22.20 -19.75
N LEU A 121 -0.84 -21.21 -20.63
CA LEU A 121 0.09 -20.09 -20.73
C LEU A 121 -0.53 -18.82 -20.15
N THR A 122 0.19 -18.13 -19.27
CA THR A 122 -0.18 -16.81 -18.74
C THR A 122 0.67 -15.72 -19.37
N LEU A 123 0.05 -14.71 -19.98
CA LEU A 123 0.76 -13.63 -20.67
C LEU A 123 1.24 -12.53 -19.73
N HIS A 124 0.45 -12.21 -18.71
CA HIS A 124 0.77 -11.17 -17.74
C HIS A 124 0.53 -11.68 -16.31
N HIS A 125 1.62 -11.85 -15.57
CA HIS A 125 1.60 -12.25 -14.16
C HIS A 125 2.24 -11.16 -13.30
N PHE A 126 1.54 -10.02 -13.16
CA PHE A 126 1.94 -8.82 -12.41
C PHE A 126 3.23 -8.10 -12.85
N VAL A 127 3.96 -8.61 -13.83
CA VAL A 127 5.18 -8.00 -14.34
C VAL A 127 5.04 -7.59 -15.80
N TRP A 128 5.72 -6.51 -16.17
CA TRP A 128 5.77 -5.96 -17.52
C TRP A 128 7.11 -5.26 -17.78
N PRO A 129 7.49 -5.00 -19.04
CA PRO A 129 8.76 -4.36 -19.37
C PRO A 129 8.84 -2.94 -18.81
N VAL A 130 10.04 -2.55 -18.37
CA VAL A 130 10.31 -1.21 -17.83
C VAL A 130 9.98 -0.10 -18.83
N TRP A 131 10.24 -0.32 -20.13
CA TRP A 131 9.95 0.66 -21.18
C TRP A 131 8.45 0.98 -21.29
N LEU A 132 7.57 0.03 -20.97
CA LEU A 132 6.13 0.26 -21.03
C LEU A 132 5.70 1.24 -19.93
N GLU A 133 6.25 1.08 -18.72
CA GLU A 133 6.00 2.02 -17.62
C GLU A 133 6.60 3.39 -17.90
N ARG A 134 7.89 3.43 -18.26
CA ARG A 134 8.67 4.65 -18.49
C ARG A 134 8.15 5.49 -19.66
N ASP A 135 7.88 4.86 -20.80
CA ASP A 135 7.67 5.56 -22.07
C ASP A 135 6.19 5.68 -22.45
N HIS A 136 5.32 4.83 -21.90
CA HIS A 136 3.89 4.78 -22.27
C HIS A 136 2.94 4.94 -21.09
N GLY A 137 3.44 5.16 -19.87
CA GLY A 137 2.61 5.31 -18.67
C GLY A 137 1.99 3.99 -18.18
N GLY A 138 2.62 2.86 -18.51
CA GLY A 138 2.24 1.56 -17.96
C GLY A 138 0.85 1.11 -18.39
N MET A 139 0.17 0.41 -17.48
CA MET A 139 -1.16 -0.13 -17.71
C MET A 139 -2.28 0.94 -17.73
N ILE A 140 -2.02 2.15 -17.23
CA ILE A 140 -2.96 3.28 -17.32
C ILE A 140 -2.75 4.14 -18.58
N GLY A 141 -1.69 3.86 -19.34
CA GLY A 141 -1.39 4.49 -20.63
C GLY A 141 -2.46 4.19 -21.69
N ALA A 142 -2.80 5.17 -22.50
CA ALA A 142 -3.83 5.00 -23.54
C ALA A 142 -3.44 3.96 -24.61
N GLY A 143 -2.14 3.77 -24.86
CA GLY A 143 -1.63 2.80 -25.84
C GLY A 143 -1.51 1.36 -25.30
N PHE A 144 -1.66 1.15 -23.99
CA PHE A 144 -1.46 -0.16 -23.36
C PHE A 144 -2.27 -1.30 -24.00
N PRO A 145 -3.58 -1.14 -24.30
CA PRO A 145 -4.36 -2.22 -24.89
C PRO A 145 -3.82 -2.73 -26.24
N ASP A 146 -3.29 -1.83 -27.08
CA ASP A 146 -2.74 -2.19 -28.39
C ASP A 146 -1.34 -2.78 -28.29
N LEU A 147 -0.50 -2.25 -27.39
CA LEU A 147 0.83 -2.80 -27.11
C LEU A 147 0.72 -4.22 -26.55
N PHE A 148 -0.20 -4.45 -25.62
CA PHE A 148 -0.46 -5.77 -25.06
C PHE A 148 -1.01 -6.75 -26.12
N ALA A 149 -1.86 -6.28 -27.02
CA ALA A 149 -2.37 -7.10 -28.13
C ALA A 149 -1.26 -7.48 -29.13
N ARG A 150 -0.33 -6.56 -29.44
CA ARG A 150 0.86 -6.85 -30.27
C ARG A 150 1.76 -7.89 -29.61
N TYR A 151 1.99 -7.77 -28.31
CA TYR A 151 2.73 -8.75 -27.53
C TYR A 151 2.05 -10.13 -27.59
N ALA A 152 0.74 -10.19 -27.32
CA ALA A 152 -0.03 -11.43 -27.38
C ALA A 152 -0.01 -12.07 -28.79
N ASP A 153 -0.08 -11.27 -29.84
CA ASP A 153 0.06 -11.72 -31.24
C ASP A 153 1.41 -12.40 -31.49
N LYS A 154 2.50 -11.78 -31.01
CA LYS A 154 3.87 -12.30 -31.17
C LYS A 154 4.13 -13.57 -30.37
N VAL A 155 3.58 -13.67 -29.17
CA VAL A 155 3.63 -14.93 -28.40
C VAL A 155 2.79 -16.01 -29.11
N ALA A 156 1.59 -15.69 -29.59
CA ALA A 156 0.76 -16.64 -30.34
C ALA A 156 1.43 -17.12 -31.65
N GLU A 157 2.18 -16.24 -32.32
CA GLU A 157 3.03 -16.59 -33.47
C GLU A 157 4.03 -17.70 -33.13
N ALA A 158 4.84 -17.48 -32.10
CA ALA A 158 5.98 -18.32 -31.77
C ALA A 158 5.55 -19.69 -31.23
N PHE A 159 4.44 -19.74 -30.48
CA PHE A 159 4.00 -20.97 -29.83
C PHE A 159 3.09 -21.84 -30.71
N GLY A 160 2.44 -21.27 -31.72
CA GLY A 160 1.60 -22.03 -32.66
C GLY A 160 0.46 -22.80 -31.98
N GLU A 161 0.40 -24.12 -32.17
CA GLU A 161 -0.65 -25.01 -31.61
C GLU A 161 -0.30 -25.57 -30.23
N LYS A 162 0.82 -25.16 -29.63
CA LYS A 162 1.33 -25.79 -28.41
C LYS A 162 0.48 -25.50 -27.17
N ILE A 163 -0.26 -24.40 -27.17
CA ILE A 163 -1.01 -23.89 -26.01
C ILE A 163 -2.47 -24.33 -26.06
N ASP A 164 -2.93 -24.99 -24.99
CA ASP A 164 -4.31 -25.42 -24.83
C ASP A 164 -5.19 -24.32 -24.20
N TRP A 165 -4.66 -23.60 -23.20
CA TRP A 165 -5.35 -22.49 -22.53
C TRP A 165 -4.47 -21.25 -22.42
N TRP A 166 -5.03 -20.11 -22.80
CA TRP A 166 -4.41 -18.80 -22.69
C TRP A 166 -5.06 -18.00 -21.57
N ILE A 167 -4.24 -17.50 -20.67
CA ILE A 167 -4.63 -16.55 -19.63
C ILE A 167 -3.99 -15.21 -20.01
N THR A 168 -4.79 -14.19 -20.25
CA THR A 168 -4.23 -12.86 -20.55
C THR A 168 -3.67 -12.20 -19.29
N PHE A 169 -4.46 -12.19 -18.21
CA PHE A 169 -4.10 -11.56 -16.94
C PHE A 169 -4.30 -12.53 -15.78
N ASN A 170 -3.24 -12.70 -14.99
CA ASN A 170 -3.32 -13.22 -13.64
C ASN A 170 -3.93 -12.16 -12.71
N GLU A 171 -4.96 -12.56 -11.96
CA GLU A 171 -5.55 -11.78 -10.88
C GLU A 171 -5.71 -10.26 -11.17
N PRO A 172 -6.38 -9.86 -12.27
CA PRO A 172 -6.42 -8.45 -12.71
C PRO A 172 -6.97 -7.48 -11.65
N SER A 173 -7.81 -7.97 -10.73
CA SER A 173 -8.28 -7.20 -9.58
C SER A 173 -7.15 -6.72 -8.67
N GLN A 174 -6.10 -7.51 -8.47
CA GLN A 174 -4.99 -7.16 -7.59
C GLN A 174 -4.17 -5.97 -8.13
N LEU A 175 -4.10 -5.80 -9.45
CA LEU A 175 -3.36 -4.69 -10.10
C LEU A 175 -3.82 -3.29 -9.64
N THR A 176 -5.04 -3.19 -9.12
CA THR A 176 -5.56 -1.94 -8.52
C THR A 176 -4.77 -1.51 -7.28
N PHE A 177 -4.13 -2.44 -6.54
CA PHE A 177 -3.28 -2.14 -5.39
C PHE A 177 -1.93 -1.50 -5.77
N GLY A 178 -1.62 -1.43 -7.07
CA GLY A 178 -0.54 -0.60 -7.60
C GLY A 178 -0.87 0.89 -7.64
N TYR A 179 -2.16 1.25 -7.52
CA TYR A 179 -2.65 2.62 -7.68
C TYR A 179 -3.49 3.11 -6.50
N ILE A 180 -3.90 2.20 -5.61
CA ILE A 180 -4.63 2.52 -4.38
C ILE A 180 -3.85 1.98 -3.19
N LYS A 181 -3.69 2.82 -2.17
CA LYS A 181 -3.24 2.37 -0.85
C LYS A 181 -4.20 2.80 0.24
N PRO A 182 -4.48 1.96 1.25
CA PRO A 182 -5.25 2.37 2.39
C PRO A 182 -4.59 3.54 3.15
N TRP A 183 -5.38 4.46 3.72
CA TRP A 183 -4.88 5.70 4.32
C TRP A 183 -3.93 5.49 5.52
N TRP A 184 -3.89 4.29 6.10
CA TRP A 184 -2.99 3.92 7.20
C TRP A 184 -1.68 3.28 6.71
N GLN A 185 -1.51 3.09 5.41
CA GLN A 185 -0.32 2.50 4.81
C GLN A 185 0.55 3.57 4.18
N SER A 186 1.85 3.46 4.44
CA SER A 186 2.84 4.37 3.88
C SER A 186 3.18 4.04 2.42
N ARG A 187 3.11 2.76 2.01
CA ARG A 187 3.51 2.25 0.69
C ARG A 187 2.37 1.55 -0.06
N TYR A 188 2.47 1.53 -1.39
CA TYR A 188 1.65 0.65 -2.23
C TYR A 188 2.10 -0.80 -2.04
N TYR A 189 1.21 -1.75 -2.32
CA TYR A 189 1.52 -3.18 -2.16
C TYR A 189 2.33 -3.71 -3.34
N MET A 190 2.08 -3.18 -4.53
CA MET A 190 2.69 -3.61 -5.79
C MET A 190 3.01 -2.40 -6.68
N PRO A 191 3.85 -2.56 -7.72
CA PRO A 191 4.10 -1.51 -8.70
C PRO A 191 2.84 -1.07 -9.45
N PRO A 192 2.87 0.12 -10.07
CA PRO A 192 4.00 1.06 -10.09
C PRO A 192 4.04 2.02 -8.88
N GLY A 193 2.94 2.11 -8.13
CA GLY A 193 2.72 3.17 -7.15
C GLY A 193 2.48 4.51 -7.84
N LEU A 194 1.74 5.39 -7.17
CA LEU A 194 1.60 6.79 -7.59
C LEU A 194 2.62 7.69 -6.86
N PRO A 195 2.94 8.87 -7.44
CA PRO A 195 3.84 9.83 -6.81
C PRO A 195 3.46 10.18 -5.38
N ARG A 196 4.45 10.57 -4.58
CA ARG A 196 4.20 11.05 -3.21
C ARG A 196 3.20 12.20 -3.17
N GLY A 197 2.36 12.18 -2.14
CA GLY A 197 1.30 13.17 -1.97
C GLY A 197 0.09 13.00 -2.90
N SER A 198 0.05 11.94 -3.72
CA SER A 198 -1.13 11.63 -4.55
C SER A 198 -2.38 11.52 -3.69
N HIS A 199 -3.42 12.29 -4.06
CA HIS A 199 -4.69 12.31 -3.37
C HIS A 199 -5.63 11.21 -3.90
N VAL A 200 -6.70 10.94 -3.17
CA VAL A 200 -7.74 9.97 -3.55
C VAL A 200 -8.29 10.19 -4.97
N ASP A 201 -8.38 11.45 -5.42
CA ASP A 201 -8.80 11.78 -6.79
C ASP A 201 -7.83 11.20 -7.84
N ALA A 202 -6.51 11.25 -7.58
CA ALA A 202 -5.49 10.70 -8.47
C ALA A 202 -5.48 9.16 -8.45
N GLU A 203 -5.65 8.54 -7.28
CA GLU A 203 -5.79 7.08 -7.16
C GLU A 203 -6.98 6.57 -7.97
N ALA A 204 -8.10 7.30 -7.90
CA ALA A 204 -9.29 6.89 -8.60
C ALA A 204 -9.27 7.22 -10.10
N GLU A 205 -8.64 8.31 -10.51
CA GLU A 205 -8.38 8.57 -11.93
C GLU A 205 -7.51 7.44 -12.52
N ALA A 206 -6.47 7.02 -11.80
CA ALA A 206 -5.61 5.93 -12.23
C ALA A 206 -6.40 4.61 -12.36
N VAL A 207 -7.23 4.27 -11.37
CA VAL A 207 -8.09 3.07 -11.42
C VAL A 207 -9.14 3.16 -12.52
N GLY A 208 -9.70 4.35 -12.74
CA GLY A 208 -10.65 4.65 -13.82
C GLY A 208 -10.05 4.51 -15.21
N LYS A 209 -8.73 4.62 -15.36
CA LYS A 209 -7.98 4.30 -16.58
C LYS A 209 -7.59 2.82 -16.64
N LEU A 210 -7.10 2.27 -15.52
CA LEU A 210 -6.61 0.89 -15.42
C LEU A 210 -7.71 -0.12 -15.79
N VAL A 211 -8.87 -0.04 -15.14
CA VAL A 211 -9.91 -1.07 -15.28
C VAL A 211 -10.39 -1.21 -16.74
N PRO A 212 -10.76 -0.12 -17.46
CA PRO A 212 -11.08 -0.20 -18.88
C PRO A 212 -9.92 -0.71 -19.74
N ASN A 213 -8.69 -0.26 -19.46
CA ASN A 213 -7.51 -0.68 -20.20
C ASN A 213 -7.26 -2.19 -20.08
N LEU A 214 -7.43 -2.78 -18.89
CA LEU A 214 -7.30 -4.22 -18.71
C LEU A 214 -8.38 -5.00 -19.50
N PHE A 215 -9.62 -4.51 -19.52
CA PHE A 215 -10.69 -5.12 -20.33
C PHE A 215 -10.40 -5.04 -21.84
N LEU A 216 -9.98 -3.87 -22.33
CA LEU A 216 -9.64 -3.68 -23.74
C LEU A 216 -8.42 -4.50 -24.14
N ALA A 217 -7.37 -4.50 -23.31
CA ALA A 217 -6.16 -5.29 -23.53
C ALA A 217 -6.50 -6.79 -23.64
N HIS A 218 -7.36 -7.30 -22.75
CA HIS A 218 -7.84 -8.68 -22.83
C HIS A 218 -8.62 -8.95 -24.12
N ALA A 219 -9.57 -8.10 -24.47
CA ALA A 219 -10.40 -8.28 -25.67
C ALA A 219 -9.55 -8.30 -26.95
N ARG A 220 -8.60 -7.36 -27.08
CA ARG A 220 -7.71 -7.24 -28.23
C ARG A 220 -6.66 -8.34 -28.27
N ALA A 221 -6.06 -8.71 -27.14
CA ALA A 221 -5.16 -9.86 -27.06
C ALA A 221 -5.88 -11.16 -27.46
N ARG A 222 -7.11 -11.38 -26.98
CA ARG A 222 -7.93 -12.51 -27.40
C ARG A 222 -8.19 -12.50 -28.91
N ALA A 223 -8.54 -11.34 -29.48
CA ALA A 223 -8.76 -11.22 -30.92
C ALA A 223 -7.48 -11.56 -31.71
N ALA A 224 -6.32 -11.07 -31.27
CA ALA A 224 -5.02 -11.36 -31.88
C ALA A 224 -4.66 -12.85 -31.81
N ILE A 225 -4.79 -13.47 -30.64
CA ILE A 225 -4.56 -14.91 -30.45
C ILE A 225 -5.48 -15.73 -31.37
N ARG A 226 -6.78 -15.37 -31.44
CA ARG A 226 -7.75 -16.08 -32.27
C ARG A 226 -7.60 -15.84 -33.77
N ALA A 227 -7.03 -14.71 -34.17
CA ALA A 227 -6.66 -14.47 -35.57
C ALA A 227 -5.61 -15.47 -36.06
N ARG A 228 -4.69 -15.89 -35.17
CA ARG A 228 -3.72 -16.96 -35.46
C ARG A 228 -4.31 -18.34 -35.25
N ARG A 229 -5.17 -18.51 -34.24
CA ARG A 229 -5.74 -19.80 -33.81
C ARG A 229 -7.22 -19.67 -33.43
N PRO A 230 -8.15 -19.86 -34.37
CA PRO A 230 -9.59 -19.65 -34.12
C PRO A 230 -10.18 -20.46 -32.95
N GLU A 231 -9.62 -21.64 -32.69
CA GLU A 231 -10.01 -22.60 -31.63
C GLU A 231 -9.36 -22.31 -30.26
N ALA A 232 -8.45 -21.34 -30.18
CA ALA A 232 -7.73 -21.03 -28.94
C ALA A 232 -8.69 -20.67 -27.80
N GLN A 233 -8.49 -21.31 -26.64
CA GLN A 233 -9.25 -21.01 -25.44
C GLN A 233 -8.58 -19.86 -24.68
N VAL A 234 -9.20 -18.69 -24.67
CA VAL A 234 -8.66 -17.50 -24.00
C VAL A 234 -9.55 -17.07 -22.84
N GLY A 235 -8.94 -16.80 -21.69
CA GLY A 235 -9.61 -16.37 -20.48
C GLY A 235 -8.69 -15.58 -19.54
N VAL A 236 -9.12 -15.48 -18.29
CA VAL A 236 -8.37 -14.88 -17.17
C VAL A 236 -8.64 -15.67 -15.89
N ASN A 237 -7.86 -15.39 -14.85
CA ASN A 237 -8.05 -15.94 -13.51
C ASN A 237 -8.05 -14.83 -12.44
N PRO A 238 -9.22 -14.24 -12.10
CA PRO A 238 -9.33 -13.33 -10.98
C PRO A 238 -9.18 -14.06 -9.63
N LEU A 239 -8.52 -13.42 -8.65
CA LEU A 239 -8.57 -13.85 -7.25
C LEU A 239 -9.98 -13.70 -6.70
N VAL A 240 -10.50 -14.77 -6.10
CA VAL A 240 -11.84 -14.81 -5.52
C VAL A 240 -11.77 -15.06 -4.04
N THR A 241 -12.05 -14.02 -3.26
CA THR A 241 -12.24 -14.14 -1.82
C THR A 241 -13.55 -14.83 -1.49
N GLY A 242 -13.50 -15.86 -0.65
CA GLY A 242 -14.70 -16.57 -0.21
C GLY A 242 -15.52 -15.76 0.80
N PHE A 243 -16.68 -15.24 0.39
CA PHE A 243 -17.69 -14.66 1.29
C PHE A 243 -19.03 -15.41 1.27
N PRO A 244 -19.85 -15.27 2.32
CA PRO A 244 -21.22 -15.77 2.32
C PRO A 244 -21.99 -15.16 1.15
N THR A 245 -22.86 -15.94 0.52
CA THR A 245 -23.57 -15.52 -0.71
C THR A 245 -24.31 -14.19 -0.54
N TRP A 246 -24.96 -13.94 0.60
CA TRP A 246 -25.68 -12.69 0.85
C TRP A 246 -24.73 -11.48 0.88
N LEU A 247 -23.54 -11.62 1.49
CA LEU A 247 -22.56 -10.55 1.59
C LEU A 247 -21.95 -10.30 0.22
N GLN A 248 -21.59 -11.36 -0.49
CA GLN A 248 -21.09 -11.24 -1.86
C GLN A 248 -22.12 -10.60 -2.79
N MET A 249 -23.41 -10.94 -2.67
CA MET A 249 -24.48 -10.29 -3.45
C MET A 249 -24.60 -8.80 -3.11
N LEU A 250 -24.42 -8.42 -1.84
CA LEU A 250 -24.40 -7.01 -1.43
C LEU A 250 -23.21 -6.27 -2.04
N LEU A 251 -22.02 -6.88 -2.05
CA LEU A 251 -20.81 -6.33 -2.66
C LEU A 251 -20.97 -6.20 -4.19
N ASP A 252 -21.49 -7.24 -4.85
CA ASP A 252 -21.74 -7.27 -6.29
C ASP A 252 -22.81 -6.23 -6.68
N TRP A 253 -23.88 -6.10 -5.89
CA TRP A 253 -24.89 -5.05 -6.06
C TRP A 253 -24.28 -3.66 -5.89
N GLY A 254 -23.38 -3.52 -4.90
CA GLY A 254 -22.51 -2.37 -4.68
C GLY A 254 -21.84 -1.88 -5.96
N ALA A 255 -21.14 -2.80 -6.64
CA ALA A 255 -20.39 -2.53 -7.85
C ALA A 255 -21.27 -2.25 -9.09
N CYS A 256 -22.49 -2.79 -9.16
CA CYS A 256 -23.35 -2.70 -10.35
C CYS A 256 -24.36 -1.53 -10.31
N HIS A 257 -24.70 -1.00 -9.14
CA HIS A 257 -25.80 -0.03 -9.05
C HIS A 257 -25.35 1.35 -9.53
N ARG A 258 -25.94 1.86 -10.63
CA ARG A 258 -25.58 3.15 -11.27
C ARG A 258 -25.43 4.32 -10.30
N GLY A 259 -26.30 4.48 -9.30
CA GLY A 259 -26.15 5.57 -8.31
C GLY A 259 -24.92 5.43 -7.41
N MET A 260 -24.41 4.21 -7.24
CA MET A 260 -23.26 3.89 -6.42
C MET A 260 -21.99 3.65 -7.24
N ALA A 261 -22.07 3.21 -8.50
CA ALA A 261 -21.00 3.23 -9.50
C ALA A 261 -20.73 4.65 -10.01
N GLU A 262 -21.78 5.47 -10.10
CA GLU A 262 -21.65 6.91 -10.28
C GLU A 262 -21.28 7.59 -8.96
N ALA A 263 -21.59 7.05 -7.76
CA ALA A 263 -20.95 7.49 -6.51
C ALA A 263 -19.51 6.98 -6.40
N LEU A 264 -19.15 5.86 -7.00
CA LEU A 264 -17.80 5.30 -7.02
C LEU A 264 -16.90 6.07 -7.98
N PHE A 265 -17.51 6.64 -9.03
CA PHE A 265 -16.89 7.52 -10.01
C PHE A 265 -17.03 9.01 -9.62
N LYS A 266 -18.11 9.44 -8.94
CA LYS A 266 -18.34 10.82 -8.44
C LYS A 266 -17.87 11.05 -7.01
N PHE A 267 -17.72 10.08 -6.12
CA PHE A 267 -17.02 10.30 -4.82
C PHE A 267 -15.51 10.40 -5.02
N THR A 268 -15.03 9.94 -6.16
CA THR A 268 -13.64 10.02 -6.58
C THR A 268 -13.37 11.18 -7.54
N THR A 269 -14.39 11.76 -8.17
CA THR A 269 -14.23 12.94 -9.05
C THR A 269 -15.18 14.12 -8.76
N LYS A 270 -15.95 14.10 -7.67
CA LYS A 270 -16.60 15.29 -7.08
C LYS A 270 -16.32 15.34 -5.59
N GLY A 271 -15.91 16.52 -5.13
CA GLY A 271 -15.56 16.84 -3.75
C GLY A 271 -16.74 16.80 -2.78
N ALA A 272 -17.44 15.68 -2.70
CA ALA A 272 -18.45 15.44 -1.70
C ALA A 272 -17.81 14.69 -0.53
N LEU A 273 -17.55 15.46 0.52
CA LEU A 273 -17.16 15.02 1.85
C LEU A 273 -15.64 14.75 2.03
N VAL A 274 -14.83 15.79 1.88
CA VAL A 274 -13.98 16.23 2.99
C VAL A 274 -14.66 17.50 3.44
N SER A 275 -15.07 17.65 4.71
CA SER A 275 -15.89 18.83 5.01
C SER A 275 -15.09 20.09 4.72
N GLU A 276 -15.68 20.90 3.85
CA GLU A 276 -15.36 22.28 3.56
C GLU A 276 -15.68 23.18 4.78
N ARG A 277 -15.24 22.76 5.98
CA ARG A 277 -15.40 23.44 7.28
C ARG A 277 -14.16 23.24 8.16
N GLY A 278 -12.97 23.33 7.59
CA GLY A 278 -11.80 23.67 8.42
C GLY A 278 -11.84 25.18 8.62
N ASP A 279 -11.93 25.66 9.86
CA ASP A 279 -11.92 27.10 10.15
C ASP A 279 -10.53 27.71 9.89
N VAL A 280 -9.49 26.88 9.75
CA VAL A 280 -8.08 27.24 9.47
C VAL A 280 -7.48 26.45 8.28
N ASP A 281 -6.52 27.06 7.57
CA ASP A 281 -5.76 26.42 6.48
C ASP A 281 -4.41 25.84 6.94
N LEU A 282 -3.79 26.45 7.96
CA LEU A 282 -2.51 26.04 8.57
C LEU A 282 -2.60 26.23 10.09
N VAL A 283 -1.78 25.50 10.85
CA VAL A 283 -1.56 25.74 12.28
C VAL A 283 -0.06 25.87 12.56
N ILE A 284 0.36 26.93 13.24
CA ILE A 284 1.75 27.13 13.67
C ILE A 284 1.89 26.61 15.11
N GLY A 285 2.87 25.74 15.37
CA GLY A 285 3.18 25.33 16.73
C GLY A 285 4.15 24.15 16.88
N GLY A 286 4.45 23.81 18.13
CA GLY A 286 5.35 22.71 18.51
C GLY A 286 4.73 21.32 18.34
N ILE A 287 5.51 20.39 17.80
CA ILE A 287 5.18 18.96 17.62
C ILE A 287 6.07 18.07 18.48
N THR A 288 5.53 16.92 18.89
CA THR A 288 6.31 15.82 19.46
C THR A 288 6.41 14.67 18.46
N MET A 289 7.39 13.76 18.62
CA MET A 289 7.67 12.64 17.69
C MET A 289 6.45 11.77 17.32
N GLY A 290 5.40 11.74 18.15
CA GLY A 290 4.14 11.03 17.86
C GLY A 290 3.15 11.81 16.98
N ASP A 291 3.21 13.14 16.97
CA ASP A 291 2.28 14.02 16.25
C ASP A 291 2.58 14.08 14.73
N GLU A 292 3.85 13.91 14.32
CA GLU A 292 4.31 13.88 12.92
C GLU A 292 3.65 12.79 12.07
N THR A 293 3.15 11.74 12.70
CA THR A 293 2.53 10.61 12.01
C THR A 293 1.07 10.89 11.60
N ARG A 294 0.43 11.94 12.14
CA ARG A 294 -1.00 12.22 11.95
C ARG A 294 -1.26 13.39 10.99
N PHE A 295 -0.34 14.35 10.87
CA PHE A 295 -0.46 15.54 10.01
C PHE A 295 0.80 15.74 9.17
N GLU A 296 0.67 16.45 8.06
CA GLU A 296 1.84 16.88 7.29
C GLU A 296 2.45 18.12 7.98
N ALA A 297 3.78 18.12 8.13
CA ALA A 297 4.54 19.17 8.81
C ALA A 297 5.57 19.81 7.88
N SER A 298 5.77 21.11 8.02
CA SER A 298 6.85 21.88 7.39
C SER A 298 8.21 21.52 7.98
N ASP A 299 9.27 22.03 7.36
CA ASP A 299 10.57 22.18 8.01
C ASP A 299 10.40 23.00 9.32
N PRO A 300 11.14 22.68 10.40
CA PRO A 300 11.00 23.40 11.66
C PRO A 300 11.57 24.82 11.55
N TYR A 301 10.75 25.83 11.85
CA TYR A 301 11.16 27.24 11.89
C TYR A 301 11.86 27.61 13.21
N LEU A 302 11.70 26.79 14.25
CA LEU A 302 12.40 26.93 15.52
C LEU A 302 12.68 25.54 16.09
N ARG A 303 13.95 25.27 16.39
CA ARG A 303 14.36 24.13 17.20
C ARG A 303 14.81 24.66 18.56
N THR A 304 14.22 24.13 19.62
CA THR A 304 14.58 24.50 20.99
C THR A 304 14.58 23.24 21.85
N GLY A 305 14.80 23.40 23.15
CA GLY A 305 14.77 22.30 24.10
C GLY A 305 14.33 22.78 25.46
N LYS A 306 13.89 21.85 26.31
CA LYS A 306 13.68 22.18 27.72
C LYS A 306 14.99 22.66 28.34
N ALA A 307 14.89 23.70 29.15
CA ALA A 307 16.00 24.30 29.87
C ALA A 307 15.57 24.73 31.27
N VAL A 308 16.58 25.01 32.10
CA VAL A 308 16.37 25.59 33.42
C VAL A 308 16.98 26.98 33.46
N LEU A 309 16.16 27.99 33.73
CA LEU A 309 16.58 29.37 33.92
C LEU A 309 16.68 29.70 35.41
N VAL A 310 17.79 30.32 35.82
CA VAL A 310 18.01 30.81 37.18
C VAL A 310 18.38 32.29 37.15
N ARG A 311 18.33 32.95 38.31
CA ARG A 311 18.93 34.28 38.45
C ARG A 311 20.44 34.18 38.30
N ASP A 312 21.07 35.21 37.75
CA ASP A 312 22.53 35.23 37.50
C ASP A 312 23.34 34.90 38.77
N GLY A 313 22.96 35.52 39.90
CA GLY A 313 23.56 35.27 41.23
C GLY A 313 23.20 33.94 41.91
N TYR A 314 22.59 32.99 41.21
CA TYR A 314 22.32 31.65 41.78
C TYR A 314 23.62 30.85 41.92
N GLY A 315 23.99 30.50 43.15
CA GLY A 315 25.26 29.84 43.48
C GLY A 315 25.32 28.32 43.26
N GLY A 316 24.26 27.69 42.75
CA GLY A 316 24.23 26.25 42.43
C GLY A 316 24.68 25.96 41.00
N GLY A 317 25.28 24.78 40.80
CA GLY A 317 25.67 24.25 39.48
C GLY A 317 24.91 22.97 39.14
N GLY A 318 24.40 22.90 37.89
CA GLY A 318 23.65 21.75 37.36
C GLY A 318 22.32 21.46 38.06
N LEU A 319 21.55 20.52 37.51
CA LEU A 319 20.20 20.19 37.97
C LEU A 319 20.13 19.66 39.40
N ALA A 320 21.18 19.00 39.90
CA ALA A 320 21.23 18.47 41.26
C ALA A 320 21.13 19.56 42.34
N SER A 321 21.56 20.79 42.03
CA SER A 321 21.47 21.94 42.94
C SER A 321 20.03 22.41 43.22
N LEU A 322 19.06 21.91 42.45
CA LEU A 322 17.63 22.18 42.61
C LEU A 322 16.94 21.25 43.63
N ALA A 323 17.67 20.29 44.22
CA ALA A 323 17.15 19.43 45.28
C ALA A 323 16.58 20.26 46.44
N GLY A 324 15.33 19.99 46.83
CA GLY A 324 14.58 20.74 47.85
C GLY A 324 14.22 22.19 47.51
N LYS A 325 14.63 22.73 46.35
CA LYS A 325 14.35 24.12 45.92
C LYS A 325 12.97 24.24 45.27
N ARG A 326 12.46 25.48 45.19
CA ARG A 326 11.21 25.78 44.48
C ARG A 326 11.50 26.00 43.01
N VAL A 327 11.05 25.10 42.14
CA VAL A 327 11.19 25.22 40.70
C VAL A 327 9.83 25.59 40.11
N GLY A 328 9.75 26.77 39.49
CA GLY A 328 8.62 27.16 38.67
C GLY A 328 8.61 26.34 37.40
N VAL A 329 7.47 25.75 37.06
CA VAL A 329 7.35 24.88 35.91
C VAL A 329 6.25 25.38 35.00
N ILE A 330 6.60 25.60 33.74
CA ILE A 330 5.66 26.11 32.74
C ILE A 330 4.71 24.97 32.36
N ALA A 331 3.45 25.09 32.78
CA ALA A 331 2.41 24.09 32.60
C ALA A 331 1.41 24.55 31.54
N ILE A 332 1.88 24.61 30.30
CA ILE A 332 1.09 25.06 29.15
C ILE A 332 0.72 23.85 28.28
N GLY A 333 -0.59 23.58 28.18
CA GLY A 333 -1.15 22.51 27.33
C GLY A 333 -0.94 21.08 27.84
N ASN A 334 -1.06 20.11 26.93
CA ASN A 334 -0.90 18.66 27.19
C ASN A 334 0.58 18.21 27.20
N GLN A 335 1.52 19.06 27.63
CA GLN A 335 2.92 18.64 27.68
C GLN A 335 3.06 17.45 28.67
N PRO A 336 3.69 16.34 28.27
CA PRO A 336 4.01 15.26 29.20
C PRO A 336 4.83 15.84 30.35
N GLN A 337 4.70 15.26 31.54
CA GLN A 337 5.40 15.70 32.76
C GLN A 337 6.91 15.41 32.67
N ALA A 338 7.59 15.91 31.63
CA ALA A 338 9.01 15.74 31.33
C ALA A 338 9.89 16.22 32.48
N TRP A 339 9.41 17.21 33.24
CA TRP A 339 10.01 17.64 34.50
C TRP A 339 10.18 16.50 35.53
N LYS A 340 9.42 15.39 35.44
CA LYS A 340 9.58 14.22 36.33
C LYS A 340 10.84 13.42 36.01
N ARG A 341 11.27 13.46 34.75
CA ARG A 341 12.52 12.87 34.26
C ARG A 341 13.69 13.82 34.51
N ASP A 342 13.47 15.12 34.24
CA ASP A 342 14.57 16.09 34.14
C ASP A 342 14.92 16.77 35.47
N LEU A 343 13.95 17.00 36.37
CA LEU A 343 14.20 17.69 37.64
C LEU A 343 14.35 16.70 38.80
N PRO A 344 15.09 17.06 39.87
CA PRO A 344 15.16 16.25 41.08
C PRO A 344 13.78 15.92 41.66
N ALA A 345 13.62 14.69 42.15
CA ALA A 345 12.35 14.19 42.68
C ALA A 345 11.83 15.04 43.85
N ASP A 346 12.75 15.52 44.69
CA ASP A 346 12.51 16.30 45.91
C ASP A 346 12.41 17.82 45.70
N ALA A 347 12.63 18.32 44.46
CA ALA A 347 12.34 19.72 44.12
C ALA A 347 10.85 20.03 44.31
N ARG A 348 10.50 21.22 44.79
CA ARG A 348 9.11 21.68 44.98
C ARG A 348 8.63 22.37 43.72
N LYS A 349 7.63 21.81 43.03
CA LYS A 349 7.16 22.32 41.73
C LYS A 349 6.03 23.33 41.93
N GLN A 350 6.15 24.50 41.33
CA GLN A 350 5.09 25.52 41.26
C GLN A 350 4.70 25.73 39.80
N LEU A 351 3.43 25.54 39.46
CA LEU A 351 3.00 25.62 38.07
C LEU A 351 2.68 27.05 37.66
N PHE A 352 3.16 27.47 36.50
CA PHE A 352 2.85 28.76 35.87
C PHE A 352 2.15 28.52 34.54
N ARG A 353 1.19 29.40 34.22
CA ARG A 353 0.43 29.35 32.95
C ARG A 353 1.03 30.22 31.85
N ASP A 354 1.95 31.10 32.22
CA ASP A 354 2.55 32.09 31.33
C ASP A 354 4.03 32.31 31.69
N TYR A 355 4.83 32.63 30.68
CA TYR A 355 6.27 32.80 30.80
C TYR A 355 6.67 34.13 31.49
N ASP A 356 5.88 35.20 31.34
CA ASP A 356 6.15 36.50 32.00
C ASP A 356 5.85 36.45 33.49
N GLU A 357 4.76 35.79 33.89
CA GLU A 357 4.44 35.56 35.30
C GLU A 357 5.55 34.74 35.97
N ALA A 358 6.00 33.67 35.30
CA ALA A 358 7.08 32.81 35.77
C ALA A 358 8.40 33.59 35.93
N ARG A 359 8.81 34.37 34.91
CA ARG A 359 9.99 35.25 34.98
C ARG A 359 9.91 36.26 36.11
N SER A 360 8.74 36.87 36.30
CA SER A 360 8.52 37.84 37.37
C SER A 360 8.65 37.19 38.75
N SER A 361 8.13 35.97 38.91
CA SER A 361 8.26 35.19 40.14
C SER A 361 9.72 34.78 40.42
N LEU A 362 10.47 34.38 39.39
CA LEU A 362 11.91 34.13 39.49
C LEU A 362 12.68 35.40 39.87
N GLY A 363 12.34 36.54 39.25
CA GLY A 363 12.95 37.84 39.55
C GLY A 363 12.74 38.30 40.99
N ARG A 364 11.55 38.05 41.55
CA ARG A 364 11.20 38.32 42.96
C ARG A 364 11.77 37.29 43.95
N GLY A 365 12.30 36.16 43.47
CA GLY A 365 12.82 35.07 44.32
C GLY A 365 11.74 34.22 44.98
N GLU A 366 10.52 34.24 44.46
CA GLU A 366 9.43 33.34 44.88
C GLU A 366 9.67 31.91 44.41
N VAL A 367 10.39 31.74 43.31
CA VAL A 367 10.97 30.47 42.86
C VAL A 367 12.49 30.62 42.68
N ASP A 368 13.20 29.53 42.86
CA ASP A 368 14.66 29.46 42.76
C ASP A 368 15.13 29.21 41.31
N ALA A 369 14.30 28.56 40.50
CA ALA A 369 14.57 28.26 39.09
C ALA A 369 13.26 28.14 38.29
N LEU A 370 13.34 28.25 36.96
CA LEU A 370 12.24 28.00 36.03
C LEU A 370 12.59 26.87 35.06
N TYR A 371 11.66 25.94 34.82
CA TYR A 371 11.77 24.89 33.83
C TYR A 371 10.71 25.06 32.73
N GLY A 372 11.15 25.07 31.47
CA GLY A 372 10.33 25.35 30.29
C GLY A 372 11.18 25.36 29.02
N ASP A 373 10.61 25.78 27.89
CA ASP A 373 11.34 25.86 26.62
C ASP A 373 12.33 27.02 26.64
N ALA A 374 13.60 26.74 26.30
CA ALA A 374 14.71 27.69 26.44
C ALA A 374 14.43 29.04 25.76
N PHE A 375 13.95 28.98 24.51
CA PHE A 375 13.63 30.18 23.72
C PHE A 375 12.62 31.09 24.42
N PHE A 376 11.56 30.49 24.97
CA PHE A 376 10.49 31.24 25.63
C PHE A 376 10.83 31.63 27.06
N LEU A 377 11.70 30.91 27.76
CA LEU A 377 12.16 31.27 29.10
C LEU A 377 12.96 32.57 29.10
N CYS A 378 13.88 32.72 28.14
CA CYS A 378 14.79 33.86 28.06
C CYS A 378 14.97 34.29 26.60
N PRO A 379 13.93 34.91 25.99
CA PRO A 379 14.00 35.33 24.60
C PRO A 379 15.09 36.39 24.41
N PRO A 380 15.72 36.48 23.23
CA PRO A 380 16.78 37.44 22.97
C PRO A 380 16.39 38.90 23.23
N GLU A 381 15.13 39.24 22.98
CA GLU A 381 14.55 40.58 23.15
C GLU A 381 14.13 40.88 24.60
N LEU A 382 14.38 39.97 25.54
CA LEU A 382 13.97 40.14 26.93
C LEU A 382 14.68 41.33 27.58
N GLU A 383 13.91 42.31 28.06
CA GLU A 383 14.44 43.41 28.87
C GLU A 383 15.13 42.87 30.13
N ASN A 384 16.34 43.37 30.43
CA ASN A 384 17.15 42.92 31.56
C ASN A 384 17.55 41.44 31.53
N ARG A 385 17.74 40.86 30.33
CA ARG A 385 18.25 39.50 30.12
C ARG A 385 19.46 39.13 30.98
N SER A 386 20.37 40.08 31.22
CA SER A 386 21.57 39.91 32.06
C SER A 386 21.30 39.53 33.51
N ARG A 387 20.06 39.63 34.00
CA ARG A 387 19.66 39.21 35.35
C ARG A 387 19.47 37.70 35.48
N PHE A 388 19.45 36.99 34.36
CA PHE A 388 19.16 35.56 34.30
C PHE A 388 20.26 34.83 33.53
N ARG A 389 20.51 33.59 33.92
CA ARG A 389 21.39 32.67 33.20
C ARG A 389 20.75 31.30 33.13
N PHE A 390 21.03 30.56 32.07
CA PHE A 390 20.64 29.15 32.02
C PHE A 390 21.53 28.34 32.95
N LEU A 391 20.91 27.52 33.79
CA LEU A 391 21.59 26.53 34.62
C LEU A 391 21.92 25.28 33.80
N GLU A 392 20.99 24.88 32.93
CA GLU A 392 21.09 23.72 32.05
C GLU A 392 20.22 23.99 30.81
N THR A 393 20.67 23.54 29.63
CA THR A 393 19.96 23.67 28.35
C THR A 393 19.89 22.32 27.64
N CYS A 394 19.08 22.21 26.58
CA CYS A 394 19.02 21.01 25.73
C CYS A 394 18.60 19.72 26.47
N LEU A 395 17.70 19.82 27.46
CA LEU A 395 17.15 18.66 28.18
C LEU A 395 16.17 17.84 27.32
N SER A 396 15.67 18.43 26.24
CA SER A 396 14.94 17.76 25.17
C SER A 396 15.23 18.45 23.84
N GLU A 397 14.73 17.86 22.76
CA GLU A 397 14.66 18.48 21.45
C GLU A 397 13.18 18.69 21.10
N GLU A 398 12.79 19.93 20.84
CA GLU A 398 11.42 20.35 20.51
C GLU A 398 11.44 21.04 19.14
N HIS A 399 10.59 20.56 18.23
CA HIS A 399 10.48 21.08 16.87
C HIS A 399 9.21 21.90 16.75
N TYR A 400 9.35 23.17 16.38
CA TYR A 400 8.25 24.06 16.07
C TYR A 400 8.11 24.17 14.55
N VAL A 401 6.95 23.75 14.06
CA VAL A 401 6.65 23.56 12.63
C VAL A 401 5.32 24.22 12.28
N VAL A 402 5.03 24.27 10.99
CA VAL A 402 3.69 24.57 10.48
C VAL A 402 3.03 23.28 10.05
N LEU A 403 1.84 23.02 10.59
CA LEU A 403 1.02 21.87 10.29
C LEU A 403 -0.03 22.22 9.24
N ALA A 404 -0.25 21.30 8.30
CA ALA A 404 -1.33 21.41 7.34
C ALA A 404 -2.24 20.17 7.37
N PRO A 405 -3.54 20.31 7.03
CA PRO A 405 -4.42 19.17 6.83
C PRO A 405 -3.86 18.24 5.74
N HIS A 406 -4.09 16.94 5.87
CA HIS A 406 -3.61 15.95 4.90
C HIS A 406 -4.01 16.32 3.45
N GLY A 407 -3.06 16.23 2.52
CA GLY A 407 -3.23 16.66 1.13
C GLY A 407 -2.90 18.13 0.84
N HIS A 408 -2.12 18.78 1.70
CA HIS A 408 -1.67 20.17 1.54
C HIS A 408 -0.14 20.29 1.41
N ALA A 409 0.58 19.22 1.09
CA ALA A 409 2.04 19.21 0.87
C ALA A 409 2.55 20.37 -0.01
N ARG A 410 1.87 20.67 -1.12
CA ARG A 410 2.25 21.81 -1.98
C ARG A 410 2.07 23.20 -1.36
N LEU A 411 1.16 23.32 -0.39
CA LEU A 411 1.03 24.52 0.44
C LEU A 411 2.21 24.56 1.42
N LEU A 412 2.59 23.42 2.00
CA LEU A 412 3.77 23.31 2.86
C LEU A 412 5.08 23.64 2.11
N ASP A 413 5.24 23.25 0.85
CA ASP A 413 6.42 23.66 0.06
C ASP A 413 6.57 25.19 -0.02
N GLN A 414 5.46 25.93 -0.13
CA GLN A 414 5.47 27.40 -0.10
C GLN A 414 5.73 27.96 1.29
N VAL A 415 5.30 27.24 2.32
CA VAL A 415 5.58 27.56 3.72
C VAL A 415 7.06 27.33 4.03
N ASP A 416 7.67 26.24 3.56
CA ASP A 416 9.10 25.95 3.76
C ASP A 416 9.99 27.01 3.12
N LEU A 417 9.62 27.49 1.92
CA LEU A 417 10.29 28.64 1.32
C LEU A 417 10.12 29.91 2.17
N ALA A 418 8.92 30.17 2.71
CA ALA A 418 8.70 31.30 3.60
C ALA A 418 9.46 31.17 4.93
N ILE A 419 9.67 29.94 5.42
CA ILE A 419 10.48 29.64 6.61
C ILE A 419 11.95 29.92 6.33
N ARG A 420 12.47 29.54 5.15
CA ARG A 420 13.85 29.86 4.76
C ARG A 420 14.08 31.38 4.73
N ASP A 421 13.22 32.11 4.02
CA ASP A 421 13.28 33.58 3.96
C ASP A 421 13.18 34.21 5.37
N PHE A 422 12.34 33.62 6.23
CA PHE A 422 12.15 34.07 7.62
C PHE A 422 13.38 33.82 8.51
N LEU A 423 14.07 32.69 8.32
CA LEU A 423 15.30 32.36 9.05
C LEU A 423 16.46 33.26 8.63
N ASP A 424 16.58 33.59 7.34
CA ASP A 424 17.59 34.53 6.83
C ASP A 424 17.38 35.94 7.42
N ASP A 425 16.14 36.41 7.52
CA ASP A 425 15.79 37.69 8.17
C ASP A 425 16.18 37.69 9.66
N LEU A 426 16.18 36.54 10.34
CA LEU A 426 16.50 36.42 11.77
C LEU A 426 18.00 36.34 12.06
N GLN A 427 18.83 35.86 11.13
CA GLN A 427 20.29 35.82 11.27
C GLN A 427 20.90 37.22 11.47
N GLY A 428 20.23 38.28 11.00
CA GLY A 428 20.65 39.66 11.22
C GLY A 428 20.32 40.24 12.61
N TYR A 429 19.52 39.56 13.43
CA TYR A 429 18.97 40.10 14.69
C TYR A 429 19.54 39.49 15.97
N CYS A 430 20.16 38.30 15.93
CA CYS A 430 20.63 37.59 17.12
C CYS A 430 21.86 36.70 16.83
N ASP A 431 22.71 36.49 17.84
CA ASP A 431 23.76 35.46 17.82
C ASP A 431 23.10 34.07 18.00
N VAL A 432 22.63 33.52 16.88
CA VAL A 432 21.71 32.38 16.82
C VAL A 432 22.41 31.03 16.81
N SER A 433 23.45 30.84 17.64
CA SER A 433 24.22 29.59 17.74
C SER A 433 23.40 28.32 18.08
N TRP A 434 22.12 28.46 18.45
CA TRP A 434 21.15 27.38 18.69
C TRP A 434 20.07 27.22 17.60
N LEU A 435 19.92 28.18 16.67
CA LEU A 435 19.22 27.92 15.41
C LEU A 435 20.26 27.27 14.50
N SER A 436 20.20 25.96 14.35
CA SER A 436 21.16 25.25 13.50
C SER A 436 21.11 25.80 12.07
N GLU A 437 22.26 25.84 11.39
CA GLU A 437 22.30 25.80 9.93
C GLU A 437 21.40 24.65 9.43
N PRO A 438 20.77 24.76 8.26
CA PRO A 438 20.06 23.65 7.64
C PRO A 438 21.06 22.51 7.41
N LYS A 439 21.24 21.64 8.40
CA LYS A 439 21.95 20.39 8.21
C LYS A 439 21.18 19.60 7.18
N GLU A 440 21.90 19.15 6.15
CA GLU A 440 21.45 18.02 5.32
C GLU A 440 20.79 17.01 6.23
N ILE A 441 19.53 16.72 5.90
CA ILE A 441 18.69 15.74 6.56
C ILE A 441 19.57 14.51 6.77
N ILE A 442 20.01 14.26 8.02
CA ILE A 442 20.64 13.00 8.39
C ILE A 442 19.63 11.97 7.94
N GLY A 443 20.02 11.18 6.93
CA GLY A 443 19.12 10.40 6.11
C GLY A 443 18.13 9.67 7.00
N SER A 444 16.89 10.16 7.03
CA SER A 444 15.78 9.25 7.22
C SER A 444 16.03 8.10 6.25
N PRO A 445 15.87 6.83 6.66
CA PRO A 445 16.03 5.71 5.74
C PRO A 445 15.27 6.09 4.45
N PRO A 446 15.92 6.00 3.27
CA PRO A 446 15.39 6.56 2.04
C PRO A 446 13.93 6.12 1.95
N ARG A 447 13.02 7.08 2.07
CA ARG A 447 11.60 6.78 2.13
C ARG A 447 11.25 6.07 0.82
N PRO A 448 10.30 5.13 0.79
CA PRO A 448 10.00 4.40 -0.43
C PRO A 448 9.60 5.34 -1.58
N VAL A 449 10.08 5.07 -2.79
CA VAL A 449 9.89 5.92 -3.98
C VAL A 449 9.01 5.17 -4.99
N SER A 450 8.04 5.83 -5.60
CA SER A 450 7.22 5.24 -6.68
C SER A 450 8.01 5.08 -7.97
N LEU A 451 7.64 4.16 -8.85
CA LEU A 451 8.32 4.02 -10.14
C LEU A 451 8.17 5.26 -11.01
N HIS A 452 7.03 5.96 -10.92
CA HIS A 452 6.86 7.25 -11.59
C HIS A 452 7.93 8.26 -11.16
N GLU A 453 8.23 8.38 -9.87
CA GLU A 453 9.29 9.27 -9.37
C GLU A 453 10.68 8.83 -9.87
N VAL A 454 10.94 7.52 -9.95
CA VAL A 454 12.20 6.97 -10.49
C VAL A 454 12.39 7.35 -11.96
N PHE A 455 11.37 7.16 -12.80
CA PHE A 455 11.45 7.44 -14.23
C PHE A 455 11.47 8.94 -14.56
N SER A 456 10.83 9.76 -13.73
CA SER A 456 10.81 11.21 -13.93
C SER A 456 12.13 11.92 -13.59
N GLY A 457 13.11 11.21 -13.02
CA GLY A 457 14.48 11.70 -12.78
C GLY A 457 14.55 12.99 -11.95
N THR A 458 14.30 12.92 -10.63
CA THR A 458 14.43 14.02 -9.63
C THR A 458 13.57 15.28 -9.86
N ASP A 459 12.96 15.80 -8.79
CA ASP A 459 12.44 17.19 -8.68
C ASP A 459 11.55 17.75 -9.81
N SER A 460 10.83 16.89 -10.54
CA SER A 460 9.85 17.33 -11.55
C SER A 460 8.50 17.81 -10.96
N LEU A 461 8.51 18.34 -9.73
CA LEU A 461 7.40 19.12 -9.16
C LEU A 461 7.38 20.59 -9.65
N SER A 462 8.26 20.97 -10.59
CA SER A 462 8.36 22.34 -11.09
C SER A 462 7.33 22.71 -12.18
N GLU A 463 6.60 21.76 -12.78
CA GLU A 463 5.66 22.07 -13.88
C GLU A 463 4.19 21.82 -13.52
N ASN A 464 3.70 22.60 -12.54
CA ASN A 464 2.38 23.29 -12.54
C ASN A 464 2.02 23.75 -11.12
N LEU A 465 2.75 24.75 -10.62
CA LEU A 465 2.49 25.46 -9.35
C LEU A 465 1.10 26.14 -9.29
N THR A 466 0.38 26.23 -10.41
CA THR A 466 -0.89 26.95 -10.57
C THR A 466 -2.15 26.07 -10.52
N SER A 467 -2.03 24.73 -10.49
CA SER A 467 -3.18 23.83 -10.64
C SER A 467 -3.70 23.17 -9.35
N ALA A 468 -2.99 23.25 -8.23
CA ALA A 468 -3.40 22.60 -6.98
C ALA A 468 -4.68 23.23 -6.39
N ARG A 469 -5.69 22.39 -6.11
CA ARG A 469 -7.03 22.80 -5.69
C ARG A 469 -7.05 23.52 -4.33
N SER A 470 -6.15 23.15 -3.42
CA SER A 470 -5.94 23.78 -2.10
C SER A 470 -5.47 25.24 -2.24
N LEU A 471 -4.47 25.49 -3.09
CA LEU A 471 -3.99 26.84 -3.43
C LEU A 471 -5.04 27.66 -4.18
N ARG A 472 -5.85 27.04 -5.08
CA ARG A 472 -6.95 27.74 -5.76
C ARG A 472 -8.00 28.28 -4.80
N ARG A 473 -8.35 27.55 -3.73
CA ARG A 473 -9.31 28.02 -2.71
C ARG A 473 -8.75 29.22 -1.95
N ILE A 474 -7.52 29.11 -1.45
CA ILE A 474 -6.84 30.17 -0.69
C ILE A 474 -6.71 31.43 -1.57
N ARG A 475 -6.30 31.26 -2.83
CA ARG A 475 -6.23 32.35 -3.82
C ARG A 475 -7.59 32.97 -4.15
N ARG A 476 -8.66 32.16 -4.29
CA ARG A 476 -10.02 32.65 -4.54
C ARG A 476 -10.58 33.44 -3.34
N ARG A 477 -10.26 33.02 -2.11
CA ARG A 477 -10.64 33.73 -0.89
C ARG A 477 -9.84 35.02 -0.71
N GLY A 478 -8.62 35.07 -1.24
CA GLY A 478 -7.77 36.27 -1.24
C GLY A 478 -6.97 36.47 0.06
N GLU A 479 -7.15 35.58 1.05
CA GLU A 479 -6.47 35.57 2.35
C GLU A 479 -6.24 34.12 2.83
N ILE A 480 -5.22 33.91 3.68
CA ILE A 480 -4.94 32.63 4.35
C ILE A 480 -5.38 32.69 5.82
N ARG A 481 -5.98 31.61 6.33
CA ARG A 481 -6.35 31.46 7.73
C ARG A 481 -5.32 30.62 8.45
N ILE A 482 -4.65 31.19 9.45
CA ILE A 482 -3.60 30.50 10.19
C ILE A 482 -3.99 30.44 11.67
N GLY A 483 -4.06 29.22 12.18
CA GLY A 483 -4.26 28.93 13.58
C GLY A 483 -2.98 29.18 14.37
N ILE A 484 -3.05 30.03 15.38
CA ILE A 484 -1.92 30.32 16.27
C ILE A 484 -2.38 30.13 17.71
N ARG A 485 -1.52 29.54 18.53
CA ARG A 485 -1.79 29.25 19.93
C ARG A 485 -2.02 30.52 20.75
N THR A 486 -3.09 30.58 21.55
CA THR A 486 -3.41 31.77 22.37
C THR A 486 -2.34 32.13 23.41
N ASP A 487 -1.52 31.17 23.79
CA ASP A 487 -0.41 31.33 24.73
C ASP A 487 0.93 31.68 24.05
N ALA A 488 0.96 31.81 22.71
CA ALA A 488 2.16 32.25 22.03
C ALA A 488 2.46 33.73 22.34
N PRO A 489 3.73 34.11 22.53
CA PRO A 489 4.10 35.50 22.78
C PRO A 489 3.58 36.42 21.69
N GLY A 490 3.04 37.59 22.06
CA GLY A 490 2.57 38.61 21.09
C GLY A 490 1.10 38.50 20.65
N LEU A 491 0.30 37.60 21.24
CA LEU A 491 -1.14 37.48 20.99
C LEU A 491 -2.05 38.06 22.08
N SER A 492 -1.50 38.46 23.24
CA SER A 492 -2.29 39.12 24.30
C SER A 492 -2.36 40.63 24.06
N GLU A 493 -3.49 41.26 24.40
CA GLU A 493 -3.71 42.72 24.26
C GLU A 493 -2.69 43.59 25.04
N GLN A 494 -1.85 42.98 25.88
CA GLN A 494 -0.89 43.64 26.75
C GLN A 494 0.57 43.54 26.25
N CYS A 495 0.83 42.81 25.16
CA CYS A 495 2.19 42.59 24.62
C CYS A 495 2.48 43.56 23.46
N THR A 496 3.50 44.41 23.60
CA THR A 496 3.85 45.47 22.61
C THR A 496 4.82 45.04 21.51
N SER A 497 5.39 43.83 21.57
CA SER A 497 6.27 43.27 20.54
C SER A 497 5.57 42.19 19.70
N GLU A 498 5.73 42.24 18.38
CA GLU A 498 5.13 41.28 17.45
C GLU A 498 5.77 39.88 17.63
N GLY A 499 4.96 38.90 18.00
CA GLY A 499 5.39 37.52 18.26
C GLY A 499 6.02 36.80 17.06
N LEU A 500 6.91 35.84 17.32
CA LEU A 500 7.60 35.05 16.30
C LEU A 500 6.63 34.34 15.33
N GLU A 501 5.59 33.71 15.87
CA GLU A 501 4.58 32.98 15.08
C GLU A 501 3.73 33.92 14.21
N LEU A 502 3.45 35.14 14.69
CA LEU A 502 2.72 36.16 13.95
C LEU A 502 3.56 36.73 12.79
N ARG A 503 4.86 36.96 13.02
CA ARG A 503 5.80 37.36 11.97
C ARG A 503 5.92 36.29 10.88
N LEU A 504 6.04 35.02 11.26
CA LEU A 504 6.07 33.90 10.32
C LEU A 504 4.76 33.81 9.52
N ALA A 505 3.61 33.94 10.19
CA ALA A 505 2.30 33.92 9.53
C ALA A 505 2.15 35.04 8.47
N ARG A 506 2.63 36.25 8.76
CA ARG A 506 2.68 37.35 7.77
C ARG A 506 3.62 37.06 6.61
N ARG A 507 4.74 36.37 6.85
CA ARG A 507 5.68 35.96 5.79
C ARG A 507 5.06 34.93 4.86
N ILE A 508 4.35 33.95 5.42
CA ILE A 508 3.57 32.96 4.65
C ILE A 508 2.51 33.68 3.79
N ALA A 509 1.76 34.63 4.34
CA ALA A 509 0.78 35.41 3.58
C ALA A 509 1.43 36.25 2.46
N ALA A 510 2.54 36.93 2.75
CA ALA A 510 3.29 37.70 1.76
C ALA A 510 3.82 36.82 0.63
N ARG A 511 4.27 35.59 0.92
CA ARG A 511 4.72 34.64 -0.11
C ARG A 511 3.59 34.18 -1.02
N LEU A 512 2.42 33.92 -0.45
CA LEU A 512 1.26 33.40 -1.19
C LEU A 512 0.54 34.46 -2.02
N PHE A 513 0.51 35.70 -1.55
CA PHE A 513 -0.31 36.77 -2.14
C PHE A 513 0.46 38.04 -2.56
N GLY A 514 1.77 38.12 -2.25
CA GLY A 514 2.56 39.34 -2.39
C GLY A 514 2.28 40.39 -1.31
N ASP A 515 1.44 40.08 -0.32
CA ASP A 515 0.95 41.02 0.70
C ASP A 515 0.74 40.30 2.04
N GLY A 516 1.50 40.70 3.05
CA GLY A 516 1.46 40.11 4.40
C GLY A 516 0.21 40.45 5.21
N SER A 517 -0.61 41.41 4.76
CA SER A 517 -1.88 41.77 5.41
C SER A 517 -3.04 40.83 5.06
N ARG A 518 -2.86 39.95 4.07
CA ARG A 518 -3.86 38.95 3.61
C ARG A 518 -3.87 37.70 4.49
N LEU A 519 -4.00 37.92 5.78
CA LEU A 519 -3.87 36.93 6.84
C LEU A 519 -5.03 37.07 7.82
N HIS A 520 -5.69 35.96 8.14
CA HIS A 520 -6.67 35.88 9.21
C HIS A 520 -6.16 34.94 10.30
N ILE A 521 -5.92 35.49 11.49
CA ILE A 521 -5.44 34.71 12.65
C ILE A 521 -6.64 34.10 13.36
N VAL A 522 -6.58 32.78 13.56
CA VAL A 522 -7.55 32.06 14.37
C VAL A 522 -6.88 31.68 15.70
N PRO A 523 -7.31 32.23 16.84
CA PRO A 523 -6.76 31.88 18.14
C PRO A 523 -7.14 30.46 18.50
N ILE A 524 -6.15 29.62 18.80
CA ILE A 524 -6.33 28.20 19.14
C ILE A 524 -5.95 27.95 20.59
N ALA A 525 -6.84 27.30 21.34
CA ALA A 525 -6.53 26.83 22.69
C ALA A 525 -5.50 25.67 22.65
N PRO A 526 -4.57 25.57 23.61
CA PRO A 526 -3.51 24.55 23.60
C PRO A 526 -3.99 23.09 23.47
N GLY A 527 -5.22 22.79 23.86
CA GLY A 527 -5.84 21.46 23.80
C GLY A 527 -6.54 21.13 22.47
N ASP A 528 -6.89 22.13 21.65
CA ASP A 528 -7.76 21.98 20.47
C ASP A 528 -7.01 22.11 19.13
N ARG A 529 -5.67 22.18 19.17
CA ARG A 529 -4.77 22.39 18.01
C ARG A 529 -4.99 21.42 16.84
N PHE A 530 -5.38 20.19 17.14
CA PHE A 530 -5.65 19.16 16.14
C PHE A 530 -7.13 19.05 15.78
N GLY A 531 -8.03 19.44 16.70
CA GLY A 531 -9.47 19.39 16.49
C GLY A 531 -9.95 20.38 15.43
N GLU A 532 -9.27 21.53 15.30
CA GLU A 532 -9.59 22.56 14.30
C GLU A 532 -9.05 22.25 12.89
N LEU A 533 -8.05 21.36 12.79
CA LEU A 533 -7.60 20.78 11.52
C LEU A 533 -8.51 19.62 11.06
N GLU A 534 -9.37 19.11 11.94
CA GLU A 534 -10.22 17.95 11.71
C GLU A 534 -11.69 18.33 11.49
N SER A 535 -12.27 17.85 10.39
CA SER A 535 -13.72 17.96 10.16
C SER A 535 -14.53 17.14 11.18
N LYS A 536 -15.55 17.72 11.82
CA LYS A 536 -16.56 17.01 12.64
C LYS A 536 -17.37 15.93 11.88
N SER A 537 -17.26 15.88 10.55
CA SER A 537 -17.88 14.88 9.66
C SER A 537 -16.89 13.91 9.02
N SER A 538 -15.62 13.91 9.44
CA SER A 538 -14.57 13.02 8.91
C SER A 538 -14.84 11.53 9.12
N TRP A 539 -15.55 11.15 10.18
CA TRP A 539 -15.87 9.76 10.49
C TRP A 539 -16.78 9.09 9.44
N LEU A 540 -17.69 9.87 8.82
CA LEU A 540 -18.50 9.40 7.70
C LEU A 540 -17.62 9.16 6.47
N ASN A 541 -16.64 10.02 6.21
CA ASN A 541 -15.71 9.85 5.08
C ASN A 541 -14.84 8.64 5.24
N TRP A 542 -14.38 8.39 6.47
CA TRP A 542 -13.67 7.17 6.83
C TRP A 542 -14.52 5.93 6.55
N ALA A 543 -15.78 5.90 7.00
CA ALA A 543 -16.68 4.77 6.77
C ALA A 543 -16.99 4.57 5.28
N TRP A 544 -17.23 5.64 4.51
CA TRP A 544 -17.52 5.58 3.08
C TRP A 544 -16.29 5.30 2.22
N ARG A 545 -15.10 5.81 2.58
CA ARG A 545 -13.82 5.49 1.92
C ARG A 545 -13.44 4.04 2.19
N PHE A 546 -13.54 3.60 3.44
CA PHE A 546 -13.37 2.21 3.81
C PHE A 546 -14.34 1.32 3.03
N TRP A 547 -15.62 1.70 2.95
CA TRP A 547 -16.62 0.92 2.23
C TRP A 547 -16.41 0.92 0.71
N GLY A 548 -16.08 2.06 0.09
CA GLY A 548 -15.80 2.15 -1.35
C GLY A 548 -14.56 1.36 -1.78
N THR A 549 -13.45 1.53 -1.07
CA THR A 549 -12.21 0.77 -1.32
C THR A 549 -12.38 -0.72 -1.02
N THR A 550 -13.03 -1.07 0.09
CA THR A 550 -13.21 -2.48 0.50
C THR A 550 -14.24 -3.21 -0.36
N CYS A 551 -15.32 -2.54 -0.76
CA CYS A 551 -16.37 -3.16 -1.56
C CYS A 551 -16.02 -3.24 -3.03
N LEU A 552 -15.31 -2.25 -3.58
CA LEU A 552 -15.03 -2.24 -5.01
C LEU A 552 -13.69 -2.87 -5.39
N ILE A 553 -12.62 -2.54 -4.66
CA ILE A 553 -11.24 -2.84 -5.07
C ILE A 553 -10.76 -4.15 -4.49
N ALA A 554 -11.00 -4.39 -3.20
CA ALA A 554 -10.40 -5.55 -2.53
C ALA A 554 -11.19 -6.86 -2.69
N ASN A 555 -12.51 -6.82 -2.96
CA ASN A 555 -13.36 -8.01 -2.80
C ASN A 555 -14.56 -8.15 -3.77
N SER A 556 -14.86 -7.17 -4.62
CA SER A 556 -15.82 -7.39 -5.70
C SER A 556 -15.13 -8.11 -6.85
N ASN A 557 -15.78 -9.13 -7.41
CA ASN A 557 -15.29 -9.77 -8.63
C ASN A 557 -15.73 -8.92 -9.83
N TRP A 558 -15.21 -7.69 -9.91
CA TRP A 558 -15.58 -6.71 -10.93
C TRP A 558 -15.27 -7.23 -12.34
N TRP A 559 -14.25 -8.07 -12.48
CA TRP A 559 -13.93 -8.71 -13.76
C TRP A 559 -15.12 -9.50 -14.30
N TYR A 560 -15.66 -10.43 -13.51
CA TYR A 560 -16.80 -11.23 -13.94
C TYR A 560 -18.12 -10.48 -13.95
N LEU A 561 -18.25 -9.39 -13.19
CA LEU A 561 -19.37 -8.46 -13.38
C LEU A 561 -19.30 -7.77 -14.74
N GLY A 562 -18.12 -7.31 -15.17
CA GLY A 562 -17.88 -6.73 -16.49
C GLY A 562 -18.15 -7.74 -17.61
N MET A 563 -17.55 -8.94 -17.52
CA MET A 563 -17.74 -10.00 -18.51
C MET A 563 -19.20 -10.46 -18.63
N ALA A 564 -19.98 -10.39 -17.54
CA ALA A 564 -21.41 -10.69 -17.54
C ALA A 564 -22.29 -9.50 -18.02
N GLY A 565 -21.69 -8.39 -18.44
CA GLY A 565 -22.41 -7.18 -18.90
C GLY A 565 -23.13 -6.42 -17.80
N LYS A 566 -22.70 -6.58 -16.53
CA LYS A 566 -23.34 -5.96 -15.35
C LYS A 566 -22.66 -4.68 -14.88
N LEU A 567 -21.42 -4.44 -15.31
CA LEU A 567 -20.64 -3.25 -14.99
C LEU A 567 -21.03 -2.08 -15.91
N ALA A 568 -20.77 -0.85 -15.48
CA ALA A 568 -20.98 0.33 -16.32
C ALA A 568 -20.04 0.31 -17.56
N ARG A 569 -20.52 0.84 -18.69
CA ARG A 569 -19.80 0.81 -19.98
C ARG A 569 -18.47 1.55 -19.92
N GLU A 570 -18.38 2.57 -19.09
CA GLU A 570 -17.17 3.36 -18.85
C GLU A 570 -16.07 2.52 -18.21
N LEU A 571 -16.43 1.51 -17.40
CA LEU A 571 -15.50 0.60 -16.75
C LEU A 571 -15.24 -0.67 -17.55
N CYS A 572 -16.28 -1.24 -18.17
CA CYS A 572 -16.17 -2.41 -19.05
C CYS A 572 -16.71 -2.05 -20.44
N PRO A 573 -15.82 -1.72 -21.39
CA PRO A 573 -16.22 -1.41 -22.76
C PRO A 573 -16.94 -2.59 -23.43
N GLU A 574 -17.90 -2.29 -24.31
CA GLU A 574 -18.75 -3.29 -24.99
C GLU A 574 -17.94 -4.36 -25.73
N GLU A 575 -16.77 -3.99 -26.27
CA GLU A 575 -15.84 -4.91 -26.95
C GLU A 575 -15.36 -6.05 -26.04
N ALA A 576 -15.26 -5.83 -24.73
CA ALA A 576 -14.77 -6.82 -23.78
C ALA A 576 -15.85 -7.72 -23.19
N VAL A 577 -17.13 -7.32 -23.25
CA VAL A 577 -18.23 -8.05 -22.62
C VAL A 577 -18.37 -9.44 -23.25
N GLY A 578 -18.41 -10.48 -22.41
CA GLY A 578 -18.47 -11.87 -22.86
C GLY A 578 -17.21 -12.38 -23.55
N GLY A 579 -16.12 -11.62 -23.54
CA GLY A 579 -14.86 -11.90 -24.26
C GLY A 579 -14.02 -13.05 -23.71
N GLN A 580 -14.62 -14.13 -23.19
CA GLN A 580 -13.92 -15.24 -22.55
C GLN A 580 -14.44 -16.60 -23.01
N ASP A 581 -13.52 -17.55 -23.22
CA ASP A 581 -13.82 -18.90 -23.72
C ASP A 581 -14.06 -19.90 -22.57
N PHE A 582 -13.41 -19.68 -21.43
CA PHE A 582 -13.59 -20.42 -20.18
C PHE A 582 -13.57 -19.47 -18.97
N ILE A 583 -13.92 -19.97 -17.78
CA ILE A 583 -13.91 -19.22 -16.52
C ILE A 583 -12.80 -19.77 -15.61
N GLY A 584 -11.70 -19.03 -15.45
CA GLY A 584 -10.61 -19.37 -14.53
C GLY A 584 -10.72 -18.65 -13.19
N LEU A 585 -10.45 -19.28 -12.06
CA LEU A 585 -10.38 -18.55 -10.79
C LEU A 585 -9.22 -19.00 -9.92
N ASP A 586 -8.74 -18.06 -9.14
CA ASP A 586 -7.82 -18.32 -8.05
C ASP A 586 -8.59 -18.24 -6.73
N TYR A 587 -8.35 -19.20 -5.86
CA TYR A 587 -9.05 -19.27 -4.58
C TYR A 587 -8.10 -19.73 -3.49
N TYR A 588 -7.95 -18.91 -2.47
CA TYR A 588 -7.05 -19.22 -1.35
C TYR A 588 -7.74 -19.08 0.00
N TRP A 589 -8.44 -17.95 0.20
CA TRP A 589 -8.91 -17.52 1.51
C TRP A 589 -10.42 -17.26 1.50
N GLY A 590 -11.05 -17.41 2.67
CA GLY A 590 -12.46 -17.06 2.82
C GLY A 590 -12.93 -16.97 4.26
N LEU A 591 -14.03 -16.24 4.47
CA LEU A 591 -14.67 -16.05 5.77
C LEU A 591 -16.15 -16.45 5.71
N PRO A 592 -16.57 -17.51 6.41
CA PRO A 592 -18.00 -17.81 6.56
C PRO A 592 -18.71 -16.78 7.45
N THR A 593 -20.05 -16.74 7.39
CA THR A 593 -20.89 -15.78 8.14
C THR A 593 -20.52 -15.70 9.62
N HIS A 594 -20.28 -16.84 10.27
CA HIS A 594 -19.95 -16.91 11.70
C HIS A 594 -18.53 -16.44 12.05
N ARG A 595 -17.67 -16.15 11.06
CA ARG A 595 -16.30 -15.63 11.25
C ARG A 595 -16.09 -14.23 10.64
N LEU A 596 -17.14 -13.53 10.21
CA LEU A 596 -17.01 -12.18 9.65
C LEU A 596 -16.35 -11.18 10.61
N HIS A 597 -16.47 -11.39 11.94
CA HIS A 597 -15.76 -10.62 12.96
C HIS A 597 -14.21 -10.71 12.85
N ARG A 598 -13.68 -11.67 12.08
CA ARG A 598 -12.24 -11.86 11.82
C ARG A 598 -11.79 -11.30 10.48
N PHE A 599 -12.49 -10.29 9.94
CA PHE A 599 -12.14 -9.65 8.66
C PHE A 599 -10.66 -9.23 8.57
N ARG A 600 -10.06 -8.81 9.69
CA ARG A 600 -8.62 -8.49 9.78
C ARG A 600 -7.68 -9.63 9.36
N LEU A 601 -8.11 -10.89 9.37
CA LEU A 601 -7.30 -12.01 8.88
C LEU A 601 -7.18 -12.02 7.35
N LEU A 602 -8.16 -11.48 6.63
CA LEU A 602 -8.04 -11.28 5.18
C LEU A 602 -7.05 -10.16 4.87
N GLU A 603 -7.05 -9.10 5.67
CA GLU A 603 -6.04 -8.05 5.60
C GLU A 603 -4.64 -8.62 5.90
N ASP A 604 -4.50 -9.44 6.97
CA ASP A 604 -3.26 -10.16 7.25
C ASP A 604 -2.76 -10.97 6.05
N ALA A 605 -3.64 -11.75 5.40
CA ALA A 605 -3.30 -12.53 4.22
C ALA A 605 -2.90 -11.65 3.03
N ALA A 606 -3.63 -10.57 2.77
CA ALA A 606 -3.31 -9.61 1.72
C ALA A 606 -1.99 -8.86 1.96
N HIS A 607 -1.49 -8.83 3.20
CA HIS A 607 -0.18 -8.27 3.57
C HIS A 607 0.93 -9.32 3.69
N GLY A 608 0.72 -10.48 3.08
CA GLY A 608 1.69 -11.57 3.07
C GLY A 608 1.89 -12.23 4.43
N ARG A 609 0.94 -12.16 5.37
CA ARG A 609 0.93 -12.98 6.60
C ARG A 609 0.11 -14.26 6.37
N PHE A 610 0.52 -15.04 5.37
CA PHE A 610 -0.22 -16.21 4.86
C PHE A 610 -0.43 -17.32 5.90
N LEU A 611 0.46 -17.50 6.89
CA LEU A 611 0.24 -18.46 7.98
C LEU A 611 -1.02 -18.17 8.80
N ARG A 612 -1.45 -16.90 8.84
CA ARG A 612 -2.66 -16.45 9.55
C ARG A 612 -3.90 -16.42 8.65
N ALA A 613 -3.75 -16.74 7.37
CA ALA A 613 -4.81 -16.55 6.40
C ALA A 613 -6.04 -17.42 6.72
N PRO A 614 -7.26 -16.86 6.57
CA PRO A 614 -8.47 -17.57 6.94
C PRO A 614 -8.84 -18.62 5.89
N VAL A 615 -8.92 -19.86 6.34
CA VAL A 615 -9.26 -21.01 5.48
C VAL A 615 -10.76 -21.27 5.50
N TRP A 616 -11.40 -21.27 4.33
CA TRP A 616 -12.80 -21.64 4.17
C TRP A 616 -13.05 -22.38 2.84
N PRO A 617 -12.90 -23.72 2.82
CA PRO A 617 -12.99 -24.51 1.58
C PRO A 617 -14.37 -24.43 0.91
N ARG A 618 -15.44 -24.38 1.70
CA ARG A 618 -16.83 -24.29 1.21
C ARG A 618 -17.10 -23.03 0.38
N GLY A 619 -16.33 -21.96 0.57
CA GLY A 619 -16.44 -20.76 -0.28
C GLY A 619 -16.05 -21.04 -1.73
N LEU A 620 -15.15 -21.98 -2.00
CA LEU A 620 -14.77 -22.41 -3.37
C LEU A 620 -15.97 -23.01 -4.11
N PHE A 621 -16.69 -23.95 -3.47
CA PHE A 621 -17.93 -24.50 -4.02
C PHE A 621 -18.96 -23.41 -4.32
N HIS A 622 -19.10 -22.42 -3.43
CA HIS A 622 -20.01 -21.30 -3.65
C HIS A 622 -19.58 -20.41 -4.82
N ALA A 623 -18.28 -20.16 -5.00
CA ALA A 623 -17.73 -19.42 -6.13
C ALA A 623 -17.98 -20.16 -7.46
N LEU A 624 -17.63 -21.44 -7.54
CA LEU A 624 -17.86 -22.29 -8.70
C LEU A 624 -19.34 -22.32 -9.12
N ARG A 625 -20.24 -22.55 -8.16
CA ARG A 625 -21.68 -22.54 -8.40
C ARG A 625 -22.19 -21.18 -8.89
N ARG A 626 -21.64 -20.08 -8.36
CA ARG A 626 -22.01 -18.72 -8.77
C ARG A 626 -21.59 -18.45 -10.20
N PHE A 627 -20.34 -18.74 -10.58
CA PHE A 627 -19.87 -18.45 -11.93
C PHE A 627 -20.51 -19.34 -12.98
N HIS A 628 -20.81 -20.61 -12.64
CA HIS A 628 -21.61 -21.45 -13.53
C HIS A 628 -23.00 -20.86 -13.83
N ARG A 629 -23.64 -20.21 -12.84
CA ARG A 629 -24.90 -19.49 -13.05
C ARG A 629 -24.76 -18.22 -13.88
N TRP A 630 -23.62 -17.54 -13.82
CA TRP A 630 -23.37 -16.31 -14.57
C TRP A 630 -22.95 -16.58 -16.01
N PHE A 631 -22.26 -17.71 -16.24
CA PHE A 631 -21.70 -18.10 -17.52
C PHE A 631 -22.12 -19.54 -17.86
N PRO A 632 -23.43 -19.76 -18.13
CA PRO A 632 -23.92 -21.09 -18.47
C PRO A 632 -23.21 -21.64 -19.71
N GLY A 633 -22.87 -22.93 -19.68
CA GLY A 633 -22.21 -23.62 -20.81
C GLY A 633 -20.70 -23.38 -20.94
N LYS A 634 -20.09 -22.55 -20.09
CA LYS A 634 -18.63 -22.36 -20.04
C LYS A 634 -18.00 -23.35 -19.08
N ASP A 635 -16.82 -23.85 -19.44
CA ASP A 635 -16.00 -24.67 -18.54
C ASP A 635 -15.39 -23.80 -17.43
N LEU A 636 -15.31 -24.37 -16.22
CA LEU A 636 -14.69 -23.73 -15.05
C LEU A 636 -13.35 -24.39 -14.73
N LEU A 637 -12.34 -23.57 -14.47
CA LEU A 637 -10.99 -24.03 -14.12
C LEU A 637 -10.58 -23.37 -12.80
N VAL A 638 -10.14 -24.16 -11.84
CA VAL A 638 -9.41 -23.64 -10.67
C VAL A 638 -7.96 -23.48 -11.11
N VAL A 639 -7.56 -22.25 -11.38
CA VAL A 639 -6.27 -21.91 -11.99
C VAL A 639 -5.17 -21.82 -10.94
N GLU A 640 -5.53 -21.39 -9.72
CA GLU A 640 -4.68 -21.52 -8.54
C GLU A 640 -5.49 -21.89 -7.29
N ASN A 641 -4.93 -22.82 -6.51
CA ASN A 641 -5.29 -23.07 -5.13
C ASN A 641 -4.07 -23.64 -4.41
N GLY A 642 -3.78 -23.15 -3.22
CA GLY A 642 -2.64 -23.61 -2.44
C GLY A 642 -2.57 -22.95 -1.07
N CYS A 643 -1.58 -23.31 -0.28
CA CYS A 643 -1.26 -22.60 0.96
C CYS A 643 0.19 -22.86 1.39
N PRO A 644 0.75 -22.01 2.27
CA PRO A 644 1.98 -22.34 3.00
C PRO A 644 1.82 -23.65 3.81
N PRO A 645 2.87 -24.18 4.47
CA PRO A 645 2.79 -25.44 5.23
C PRO A 645 1.63 -25.49 6.23
N SER A 646 1.14 -24.33 6.70
CA SER A 646 -0.16 -24.20 7.34
C SER A 646 -0.79 -22.83 7.09
N ALA A 647 -2.12 -22.74 7.04
CA ALA A 647 -2.84 -21.47 6.97
C ALA A 647 -4.00 -21.45 7.99
N GLY A 648 -4.05 -20.43 8.84
CA GLY A 648 -5.12 -20.27 9.83
C GLY A 648 -5.23 -21.45 10.81
N GLY A 649 -4.12 -22.17 11.06
CA GLY A 649 -4.06 -23.39 11.87
C GLY A 649 -4.50 -24.68 11.15
N VAL A 650 -4.75 -24.64 9.84
CA VAL A 650 -5.03 -25.81 8.99
C VAL A 650 -3.73 -26.23 8.29
N SER A 651 -3.36 -27.50 8.37
CA SER A 651 -2.18 -28.03 7.67
C SER A 651 -2.39 -27.98 6.15
N ARG A 652 -1.30 -27.90 5.36
CA ARG A 652 -1.38 -27.94 3.89
C ARG A 652 -2.08 -29.20 3.38
N SER A 653 -1.80 -30.35 4.01
CA SER A 653 -2.49 -31.62 3.75
C SER A 653 -4.01 -31.55 3.95
N ASP A 654 -4.48 -30.99 5.07
CA ASP A 654 -5.91 -30.85 5.35
C ASP A 654 -6.57 -29.80 4.45
N TYR A 655 -5.85 -28.72 4.16
CA TYR A 655 -6.27 -27.68 3.22
C TYR A 655 -6.51 -28.29 1.84
N MET A 656 -5.55 -29.05 1.31
CA MET A 656 -5.62 -29.71 0.01
C MET A 656 -6.84 -30.62 -0.11
N ARG A 657 -7.01 -31.53 0.87
CA ARG A 657 -8.16 -32.44 0.89
C ARG A 657 -9.47 -31.68 0.92
N ALA A 658 -9.60 -30.69 1.81
CA ALA A 658 -10.85 -29.99 2.00
C ALA A 658 -11.28 -29.17 0.76
N HIS A 659 -10.34 -28.54 0.03
CA HIS A 659 -10.67 -27.80 -1.20
C HIS A 659 -10.99 -28.75 -2.36
N LEU A 660 -10.23 -29.83 -2.53
CA LEU A 660 -10.51 -30.85 -3.55
C LEU A 660 -11.86 -31.56 -3.30
N THR A 661 -12.25 -31.79 -2.05
CA THR A 661 -13.59 -32.29 -1.71
C THR A 661 -14.68 -31.33 -2.19
N GLU A 662 -14.48 -30.02 -2.05
CA GLU A 662 -15.47 -29.02 -2.51
C GLU A 662 -15.51 -28.88 -4.03
N VAL A 663 -14.39 -29.13 -4.74
CA VAL A 663 -14.35 -29.26 -6.20
C VAL A 663 -15.09 -30.52 -6.66
N SER A 664 -14.78 -31.69 -6.09
CA SER A 664 -15.50 -32.95 -6.35
C SER A 664 -17.01 -32.79 -6.13
N ARG A 665 -17.39 -32.10 -5.05
CA ARG A 665 -18.79 -31.78 -4.77
C ARG A 665 -19.41 -30.87 -5.83
N ALA A 666 -18.67 -29.87 -6.34
CA ALA A 666 -19.16 -29.01 -7.42
C ALA A 666 -19.44 -29.83 -8.70
N ILE A 667 -18.51 -30.71 -9.06
CA ILE A 667 -18.66 -31.61 -10.21
C ILE A 667 -19.86 -32.55 -10.02
N SER A 668 -19.99 -33.16 -8.85
CA SER A 668 -21.14 -34.02 -8.49
C SER A 668 -22.48 -33.27 -8.54
N ALA A 669 -22.46 -31.94 -8.37
CA ALA A 669 -23.63 -31.08 -8.50
C ALA A 669 -23.89 -30.62 -9.95
N GLY A 670 -23.17 -31.16 -10.94
CA GLY A 670 -23.34 -30.85 -12.36
C GLY A 670 -22.59 -29.59 -12.84
N ILE A 671 -21.71 -29.01 -12.02
CA ILE A 671 -20.91 -27.85 -12.43
C ILE A 671 -19.74 -28.35 -13.30
N PRO A 672 -19.53 -27.81 -14.52
CA PRO A 672 -18.52 -28.29 -15.46
C PRO A 672 -17.11 -27.80 -15.08
N VAL A 673 -16.60 -28.23 -13.93
CA VAL A 673 -15.22 -27.97 -13.53
C VAL A 673 -14.30 -28.95 -14.24
N ARG A 674 -13.31 -28.44 -14.99
CA ARG A 674 -12.43 -29.25 -15.86
C ARG A 674 -11.03 -29.44 -15.34
N ALA A 675 -10.53 -28.46 -14.59
CA ALA A 675 -9.15 -28.45 -14.13
C ALA A 675 -9.02 -27.92 -12.71
N PHE A 676 -7.98 -28.40 -12.02
CA PHE A 676 -7.51 -27.89 -10.75
C PHE A 676 -5.98 -27.85 -10.74
N ASN A 677 -5.43 -26.65 -10.65
CA ASN A 677 -4.00 -26.40 -10.55
C ASN A 677 -3.61 -26.07 -9.10
N TRP A 678 -2.62 -26.78 -8.59
CA TRP A 678 -2.02 -26.48 -7.30
C TRP A 678 -0.98 -25.36 -7.44
N TRP A 679 -1.08 -24.35 -6.57
CA TRP A 679 -0.04 -23.36 -6.36
C TRP A 679 0.84 -23.79 -5.17
N SER A 680 2.07 -24.25 -5.38
CA SER A 680 2.81 -24.35 -6.65
C SER A 680 3.67 -25.62 -6.74
N ILE A 681 4.28 -25.87 -7.91
CA ILE A 681 5.15 -27.06 -8.09
C ILE A 681 6.36 -27.04 -7.16
N THR A 682 7.02 -25.90 -7.03
CA THR A 682 8.24 -25.67 -6.23
C THR A 682 8.05 -24.49 -5.27
N SER A 683 8.90 -24.40 -4.24
CA SER A 683 9.07 -23.15 -3.49
C SER A 683 9.40 -22.00 -4.46
N ASN A 684 9.06 -20.76 -4.13
CA ASN A 684 9.26 -19.63 -5.04
C ASN A 684 9.54 -18.32 -4.27
N ARG A 685 9.88 -17.25 -5.00
CA ARG A 685 10.05 -15.89 -4.46
C ARG A 685 8.70 -15.17 -4.46
N GLU A 686 8.09 -15.07 -3.30
CA GLU A 686 6.77 -14.47 -3.14
C GLU A 686 6.87 -12.93 -3.10
N TRP A 687 6.99 -12.29 -4.27
CA TRP A 687 6.74 -10.85 -4.48
C TRP A 687 7.49 -9.90 -3.53
N GLY A 688 8.80 -10.10 -3.36
CA GLY A 688 9.62 -9.28 -2.47
C GLY A 688 9.60 -9.67 -0.99
N HIS A 689 8.84 -10.71 -0.60
CA HIS A 689 8.86 -11.21 0.78
C HIS A 689 10.11 -12.06 1.06
N PRO A 690 10.58 -12.11 2.33
CA PRO A 690 11.59 -13.08 2.74
C PRO A 690 11.14 -14.52 2.47
N PHE A 691 12.10 -15.38 2.14
CA PHE A 691 11.83 -16.80 1.99
C PHE A 691 11.83 -17.48 3.36
N ASP A 692 10.66 -17.88 3.84
CA ASP A 692 10.46 -18.59 5.09
C ASP A 692 9.18 -19.46 5.01
N PRO A 693 8.82 -20.26 6.04
CA PRO A 693 7.62 -21.10 5.99
C PRO A 693 6.31 -20.35 5.69
N ASN A 694 6.23 -19.04 5.92
CA ASN A 694 5.08 -18.23 5.59
C ASN A 694 4.91 -18.02 4.07
N THR A 695 5.98 -18.08 3.29
CA THR A 695 5.99 -17.81 1.84
C THR A 695 6.31 -19.04 0.98
N ASP A 696 6.57 -20.19 1.60
CA ASP A 696 6.79 -21.43 0.87
C ASP A 696 5.46 -22.11 0.48
N PHE A 697 5.06 -22.04 -0.79
CA PHE A 697 3.85 -22.69 -1.32
C PHE A 697 4.12 -24.02 -2.06
N GLY A 698 5.39 -24.43 -2.17
CA GLY A 698 5.81 -25.51 -3.08
C GLY A 698 5.44 -26.91 -2.62
N LEU A 699 4.99 -27.76 -3.56
CA LEU A 699 4.93 -29.22 -3.36
C LEU A 699 6.33 -29.81 -3.26
N LEU A 700 7.29 -29.26 -3.99
CA LEU A 700 8.71 -29.57 -3.87
C LEU A 700 9.39 -28.40 -3.15
N HIS A 701 9.89 -28.65 -1.95
CA HIS A 701 10.64 -27.64 -1.22
C HIS A 701 11.99 -27.40 -1.90
N VAL A 702 12.33 -26.13 -2.14
CA VAL A 702 13.65 -25.70 -2.63
C VAL A 702 14.16 -24.65 -1.65
N ASP A 703 15.34 -24.90 -1.07
CA ASP A 703 15.97 -23.96 -0.15
C ASP A 703 16.64 -22.82 -0.93
N LEU A 704 15.95 -21.68 -1.03
CA LEU A 704 16.39 -20.55 -1.86
C LEU A 704 17.55 -19.75 -1.27
N GLU A 705 17.88 -19.98 0.01
CA GLU A 705 18.90 -19.21 0.75
C GLU A 705 20.10 -20.08 1.13
N GLY A 706 19.88 -21.34 1.51
CA GLY A 706 20.89 -22.25 2.04
C GLY A 706 21.44 -23.30 1.08
N ASP A 707 20.81 -23.54 -0.08
CA ASP A 707 21.22 -24.55 -1.05
C ASP A 707 21.55 -23.92 -2.42
N GLU A 708 22.84 -23.70 -2.70
CA GLU A 708 23.30 -23.20 -4.00
C GLU A 708 22.91 -24.11 -5.17
N GLY A 709 22.72 -25.41 -4.90
CA GLY A 709 22.29 -26.41 -5.89
C GLY A 709 20.79 -26.40 -6.16
N LEU A 710 20.00 -25.62 -5.41
CA LEU A 710 18.54 -25.48 -5.53
C LEU A 710 17.85 -26.84 -5.69
N THR A 711 18.14 -27.78 -4.79
CA THR A 711 17.65 -29.16 -4.88
C THR A 711 16.14 -29.21 -4.65
N ARG A 712 15.38 -29.85 -5.55
CA ARG A 712 13.94 -30.09 -5.38
C ARG A 712 13.72 -31.25 -4.42
N ARG A 713 13.18 -30.98 -3.23
CA ARG A 713 12.89 -31.99 -2.20
C ARG A 713 11.37 -32.23 -2.10
N PRO A 714 10.86 -33.42 -2.46
CA PRO A 714 9.43 -33.70 -2.36
C PRO A 714 8.90 -33.55 -0.93
N SER A 715 7.81 -32.80 -0.76
CA SER A 715 7.07 -32.75 0.51
C SER A 715 6.14 -33.95 0.67
N ALA A 716 5.62 -34.15 1.89
CA ALA A 716 4.57 -35.14 2.14
C ALA A 716 3.30 -34.84 1.32
N GLU A 717 3.04 -33.56 1.02
CA GLU A 717 1.93 -33.11 0.20
C GLU A 717 2.10 -33.42 -1.29
N ALA A 718 3.33 -33.47 -1.83
CA ALA A 718 3.56 -33.95 -3.20
C ALA A 718 3.08 -35.40 -3.36
N ASP A 719 3.41 -36.24 -2.39
CA ASP A 719 2.96 -37.64 -2.35
C ASP A 719 1.46 -37.76 -2.09
N LEU A 720 0.88 -36.89 -1.25
CA LEU A 720 -0.58 -36.82 -1.07
C LEU A 720 -1.28 -36.45 -2.38
N TYR A 721 -0.81 -35.42 -3.07
CA TYR A 721 -1.38 -34.97 -4.34
C TYR A 721 -1.32 -36.08 -5.38
N ARG A 722 -0.17 -36.75 -5.53
CA ARG A 722 -0.02 -37.94 -6.38
C ARG A 722 -1.03 -39.05 -6.06
N ARG A 723 -1.23 -39.37 -4.77
CA ARG A 723 -2.22 -40.39 -4.36
C ARG A 723 -3.65 -39.96 -4.67
N ILE A 724 -3.99 -38.68 -4.51
CA ILE A 724 -5.32 -38.15 -4.86
C ILE A 724 -5.55 -38.28 -6.37
N ILE A 725 -4.58 -37.86 -7.19
CA ILE A 725 -4.64 -37.95 -8.66
C ILE A 725 -4.84 -39.40 -9.10
N ALA A 726 -4.14 -40.35 -8.47
CA ALA A 726 -4.24 -41.77 -8.78
C ALA A 726 -5.55 -42.42 -8.28
N GLY A 727 -6.46 -41.68 -7.61
CA GLY A 727 -7.67 -42.22 -7.01
C GLY A 727 -7.43 -43.11 -5.77
N GLY A 728 -6.23 -43.03 -5.19
CA GLY A 728 -5.78 -43.85 -4.04
C GLY A 728 -6.17 -43.28 -2.67
N VAL A 729 -6.95 -42.20 -2.62
CA VAL A 729 -7.41 -41.55 -1.39
C VAL A 729 -8.93 -41.48 -1.42
N ARG A 730 -9.59 -42.23 -0.52
CA ARG A 730 -11.03 -42.13 -0.28
C ARG A 730 -11.31 -41.14 0.84
#